data_AF-A0A1Q3C2H5-F1
#
_entry.id   AF-A0A1Q3C2H5-F1
#
_cell.length_a   1.000
_cell.length_b   1.000
_cell.length_c   1.000
_cell.angle_alpha   90.00
_cell.angle_beta   90.00
_cell.angle_gamma   90.00
#
_symmetry.space_group_name_H-M   'P 1'
#
loop_
_entity.id
_entity.type
_entity.pdbx_description
1 polymer ?
#
loop_
_entity_poly.entity_id
_entity_poly.type
_entity_poly.pdbx_seq_one_letter_code
_entity_poly.pdbx_strand_id
1 'polypeptide(L)'
;MGYSSRRLFIFTLLVAVFVGEINTCYSAKTYVVYMGSKTDEDSDEILRQNHQMLAAVHSGSIEQAQASHVCSYRHGFRGFAAKLRDHQAHQISKMPGVVSVFPNLKRRLHTTHSWDFMGLLGQQTMEIPGHSTTNQVNIVVGFIDTGIWPESPSFDDANMPPVPARWKGLCQTGEAFNASSCNRKVIGARYYMSGYIAEEDSIEVVSFRSPRDSSGHGSHTASTAAGRYVTNMNYKGLAAGGARGGAPMARIAVYKTCWDSGCYDVDLLAAFDDAIRDGVHILSLSLGPDAPQGDYFNDAISVGSFHAASHGVLVVSSVGNEGSRGSATNLAPWMLTVAASSTDRDFTSDIILGDGSNFTGASLSLFKMNASARVISAAEAYAGYFTPYQSSYCLESSLNRTKVRGNVVVCRHAESTTESRLAKSIVVKEAGGTGMILIDEADKDVAIPFVIPSAIVGKEIGDKILSYINHTRKPISKIFPAKTLLGSQPAPRVAAFSSKGPNALTPEILKPDITAPGLNILAAWSPAVSRMQSNILSGTSMACPHVTGIATLIKAVYPSWSPAAIKSAIMTTATILDKNHNHITVDPEGRRGNAFDYGSGFANPRRMLDPGLIYDAEPVDYKAFLCSIGYDEKSLHLITGDNSSCNQALITASALNYPSITVSNLKDDFSVTRTVTNVGKPRSLYKVFVSSPVGINVTVMPRKLIFSNYGQKINFTVHLKVAAPSKGYKFGYLSWRSRNSQVTSPLVVRAEPSDTGLMS
;
A
#
# COMPACT_ATOMS: atom_id res chain seq x y z
N MET A 1 -75.80 -45.58 -41.28
CA MET A 1 -76.23 -44.17 -41.12
C MET A 1 -75.26 -43.47 -40.17
N GLY A 2 -74.78 -42.29 -40.58
CA GLY A 2 -74.27 -41.24 -39.68
C GLY A 2 -72.82 -41.36 -39.19
N TYR A 3 -71.87 -40.77 -39.93
CA TYR A 3 -70.64 -40.21 -39.33
C TYR A 3 -70.05 -39.12 -40.25
N SER A 4 -70.78 -38.01 -40.39
CA SER A 4 -70.29 -36.79 -41.05
C SER A 4 -70.56 -35.58 -40.16
N SER A 5 -69.81 -35.45 -39.06
CA SER A 5 -69.70 -34.19 -38.29
C SER A 5 -68.47 -34.14 -37.35
N ARG A 6 -67.40 -34.89 -37.64
CA ARG A 6 -66.22 -34.97 -36.75
C ARG A 6 -64.95 -34.26 -37.24
N ARG A 7 -64.92 -33.71 -38.45
CA ARG A 7 -63.70 -33.09 -39.00
C ARG A 7 -63.60 -31.56 -38.88
N LEU A 8 -64.69 -30.85 -38.60
CA LEU A 8 -64.66 -29.40 -38.37
C LEU A 8 -64.45 -29.02 -36.89
N PHE A 9 -64.68 -29.93 -35.96
CA PHE A 9 -64.47 -29.72 -34.51
C PHE A 9 -63.03 -29.99 -34.04
N ILE A 10 -62.24 -30.72 -34.83
CA ILE A 10 -60.86 -31.08 -34.45
C ILE A 10 -59.87 -29.95 -34.76
N PHE A 11 -60.15 -29.11 -35.76
CA PHE A 11 -59.27 -27.98 -36.09
C PHE A 11 -59.43 -26.77 -35.17
N THR A 12 -60.62 -26.54 -34.60
CA THR A 12 -60.84 -25.51 -33.57
C THR A 12 -60.34 -25.94 -32.18
N LEU A 13 -60.33 -27.24 -31.87
CA LEU A 13 -59.76 -27.74 -30.60
C LEU A 13 -58.22 -27.67 -30.58
N LEU A 14 -57.56 -27.82 -31.74
CA LEU A 14 -56.09 -27.74 -31.85
C LEU A 14 -55.54 -26.30 -31.73
N VAL A 15 -56.37 -25.27 -31.99
CA VAL A 15 -55.99 -23.87 -31.76
C VAL A 15 -56.35 -23.41 -30.33
N ALA A 16 -57.34 -24.03 -29.68
CA ALA A 16 -57.68 -23.73 -28.27
C ALA A 16 -56.75 -24.41 -27.24
N VAL A 17 -56.06 -25.51 -27.59
CA VAL A 17 -55.08 -26.17 -26.71
C VAL A 17 -53.71 -25.46 -26.71
N PHE A 18 -53.46 -24.52 -27.63
CA PHE A 18 -52.23 -23.72 -27.65
C PHE A 18 -52.29 -22.38 -26.87
N VAL A 19 -53.39 -22.09 -26.16
CA VAL A 19 -53.54 -20.84 -25.36
C VAL A 19 -53.86 -21.13 -23.88
N GLY A 20 -53.77 -22.38 -23.41
CA GLY A 20 -53.93 -22.73 -22.00
C GLY A 20 -52.62 -23.17 -21.37
N GLU A 21 -52.12 -22.38 -20.42
CA GLU A 21 -50.94 -22.61 -19.56
C GLU A 21 -49.55 -22.39 -20.20
N ILE A 22 -49.27 -21.14 -20.57
CA ILE A 22 -47.96 -20.57 -20.18
C ILE A 22 -47.99 -20.47 -18.65
N ASN A 23 -47.72 -21.59 -17.97
CA ASN A 23 -47.34 -21.56 -16.58
C ASN A 23 -45.92 -20.97 -16.55
N THR A 24 -45.85 -19.64 -16.49
CA THR A 24 -44.62 -18.93 -16.14
C THR A 24 -44.13 -19.54 -14.83
N CYS A 25 -43.12 -20.39 -14.91
CA CYS A 25 -42.45 -20.97 -13.76
C CYS A 25 -41.74 -19.81 -13.04
N TYR A 26 -42.48 -19.11 -12.17
CA TYR A 26 -41.90 -18.13 -11.26
C TYR A 26 -41.10 -18.91 -10.22
N SER A 27 -39.85 -19.19 -10.56
CA SER A 27 -38.87 -19.80 -9.66
C SER A 27 -38.84 -18.99 -8.36
N ALA A 28 -39.09 -19.66 -7.23
CA ALA A 28 -38.88 -19.05 -5.93
C ALA A 28 -37.42 -18.61 -5.80
N LYS A 29 -37.19 -17.36 -5.41
CA LYS A 29 -35.87 -16.79 -5.14
C LYS A 29 -35.74 -16.61 -3.63
N THR A 30 -34.51 -16.65 -3.11
CA THR A 30 -34.30 -16.29 -1.71
C THR A 30 -34.43 -14.79 -1.54
N TYR A 31 -35.28 -14.35 -0.62
CA TYR A 31 -35.44 -12.96 -0.20
C TYR A 31 -34.98 -12.80 1.24
N VAL A 32 -34.46 -11.62 1.54
CA VAL A 32 -34.14 -11.17 2.90
C VAL A 32 -35.24 -10.22 3.34
N VAL A 33 -35.84 -10.50 4.50
CA VAL A 33 -36.86 -9.70 5.16
C VAL A 33 -36.22 -9.05 6.38
N TYR A 34 -36.04 -7.74 6.33
CA TYR A 34 -35.47 -6.95 7.42
C TYR A 34 -36.60 -6.28 8.21
N MET A 35 -36.59 -6.42 9.53
CA MET A 35 -37.67 -5.98 10.43
C MET A 35 -37.20 -4.99 11.50
N GLY A 36 -36.02 -4.39 11.33
CA GLY A 36 -35.52 -3.35 12.24
C GLY A 36 -34.74 -3.89 13.45
N SER A 37 -34.47 -3.01 14.41
CA SER A 37 -33.69 -3.31 15.62
C SER A 37 -34.40 -4.29 16.56
N LYS A 38 -33.63 -4.96 17.41
CA LYS A 38 -34.15 -5.88 18.43
C LYS A 38 -34.92 -5.10 19.52
N THR A 39 -36.10 -5.62 19.90
CA THR A 39 -36.83 -5.30 21.13
C THR A 39 -36.54 -6.37 22.19
N ASP A 40 -36.88 -6.15 23.47
CA ASP A 40 -36.64 -7.11 24.57
C ASP A 40 -37.47 -8.43 24.49
N GLU A 41 -37.98 -8.76 23.30
CA GLU A 41 -38.68 -10.01 23.01
C GLU A 41 -37.73 -11.21 22.97
N ASP A 42 -38.22 -12.37 23.43
CA ASP A 42 -37.50 -13.65 23.41
C ASP A 42 -37.21 -14.12 21.97
N SER A 43 -36.05 -14.76 21.79
CA SER A 43 -35.58 -15.34 20.54
C SER A 43 -36.57 -16.36 19.94
N ASP A 44 -37.26 -17.11 20.79
CA ASP A 44 -38.26 -18.11 20.36
C ASP A 44 -39.57 -17.45 19.91
N GLU A 45 -39.94 -16.32 20.52
CA GLU A 45 -41.11 -15.54 20.12
C GLU A 45 -40.86 -14.85 18.76
N ILE A 46 -39.66 -14.33 18.53
CA ILE A 46 -39.23 -13.79 17.22
C ILE A 46 -39.31 -14.88 16.14
N LEU A 47 -38.88 -16.10 16.44
CA LEU A 47 -38.95 -17.22 15.50
C LEU A 47 -40.42 -17.59 15.18
N ARG A 48 -41.29 -17.59 16.19
CA ARG A 48 -42.73 -17.85 16.03
C ARG A 48 -43.40 -16.80 15.13
N GLN A 49 -43.12 -15.53 15.35
CA GLN A 49 -43.64 -14.43 14.53
C GLN A 49 -43.15 -14.52 13.08
N ASN A 50 -41.87 -14.84 12.85
CA ASN A 50 -41.34 -15.04 11.50
C ASN A 50 -42.07 -16.17 10.75
N HIS A 51 -42.36 -17.29 11.43
CA HIS A 51 -43.12 -18.39 10.84
C HIS A 51 -44.58 -18.03 10.58
N GLN A 52 -45.21 -17.22 11.42
CA GLN A 52 -46.58 -16.72 11.20
C GLN A 52 -46.66 -15.83 9.95
N MET A 53 -45.68 -14.94 9.76
CA MET A 53 -45.61 -14.10 8.56
C MET A 53 -45.39 -14.92 7.29
N LEU A 54 -44.58 -15.98 7.36
CA LEU A 54 -44.40 -16.92 6.26
C LEU A 54 -45.67 -17.72 5.97
N ALA A 55 -46.36 -18.21 7.00
CA ALA A 55 -47.63 -18.92 6.84
C ALA A 55 -48.68 -18.03 6.16
N ALA A 56 -48.74 -16.74 6.49
CA ALA A 56 -49.68 -15.80 5.90
C ALA A 56 -49.50 -15.65 4.37
N VAL A 57 -48.27 -15.71 3.85
CA VAL A 57 -48.01 -15.68 2.39
C VAL A 57 -48.01 -17.06 1.72
N HIS A 58 -48.23 -18.12 2.51
CA HIS A 58 -48.40 -19.51 2.08
C HIS A 58 -49.83 -20.01 2.33
N SER A 59 -50.84 -19.12 2.28
CA SER A 59 -52.26 -19.46 2.48
C SER A 59 -52.55 -20.20 3.79
N GLY A 60 -51.77 -19.92 4.84
CA GLY A 60 -51.90 -20.55 6.16
C GLY A 60 -51.15 -21.89 6.32
N SER A 61 -50.43 -22.37 5.30
CA SER A 61 -49.69 -23.64 5.38
C SER A 61 -48.40 -23.49 6.21
N ILE A 62 -48.38 -24.15 7.36
CA ILE A 62 -47.20 -24.21 8.24
C ILE A 62 -46.06 -25.02 7.59
N GLU A 63 -46.38 -26.12 6.92
CA GLU A 63 -45.38 -26.94 6.22
C GLU A 63 -44.66 -26.15 5.13
N GLN A 64 -45.40 -25.38 4.32
CA GLN A 64 -44.78 -24.53 3.29
C GLN A 64 -44.01 -23.35 3.90
N ALA A 65 -44.51 -22.78 5.00
CA ALA A 65 -43.79 -21.76 5.75
C ALA A 65 -42.43 -22.27 6.24
N GLN A 66 -42.39 -23.46 6.85
CA GLN A 66 -41.15 -24.09 7.31
C GLN A 66 -40.23 -24.48 6.13
N ALA A 67 -40.78 -25.01 5.03
CA ALA A 67 -40.00 -25.37 3.85
C ALA A 67 -39.41 -24.16 3.11
N SER A 68 -40.08 -23.00 3.19
CA SER A 68 -39.61 -21.74 2.60
C SER A 68 -38.57 -21.05 3.47
N HIS A 69 -38.57 -21.28 4.79
CA HIS A 69 -37.68 -20.63 5.75
C HIS A 69 -36.23 -21.08 5.54
N VAL A 70 -35.31 -20.12 5.54
CA VAL A 70 -33.86 -20.37 5.40
C VAL A 70 -33.15 -20.13 6.72
N CYS A 71 -33.37 -18.97 7.34
CA CYS A 71 -32.82 -18.64 8.65
C CYS A 71 -33.53 -17.41 9.26
N SER A 72 -33.41 -17.25 10.58
CA SER A 72 -33.90 -16.08 11.30
C SER A 72 -32.75 -15.29 11.93
N TYR A 73 -32.86 -13.97 11.86
CA TYR A 73 -31.98 -13.01 12.53
C TYR A 73 -32.68 -12.58 13.83
N ARG A 74 -32.10 -12.97 14.97
CA ARG A 74 -32.73 -12.80 16.30
C ARG A 74 -31.81 -12.28 17.40
N HIS A 75 -30.53 -12.06 17.09
CA HIS A 75 -29.51 -11.71 18.09
C HIS A 75 -29.15 -10.22 18.09
N GLY A 76 -28.97 -9.58 16.93
CA GLY A 76 -28.63 -8.15 16.82
C GLY A 76 -29.70 -7.26 16.19
N PHE A 77 -30.64 -7.85 15.47
CA PHE A 77 -31.76 -7.19 14.79
C PHE A 77 -32.81 -8.25 14.43
N ARG A 78 -34.02 -7.82 14.06
CA ARG A 78 -35.13 -8.70 13.66
C ARG A 78 -35.14 -8.90 12.15
N GLY A 79 -35.42 -10.13 11.74
CA GLY A 79 -35.70 -10.45 10.35
C GLY A 79 -35.52 -11.94 10.07
N PHE A 80 -35.72 -12.32 8.81
CA PHE A 80 -35.50 -13.70 8.35
C PHE A 80 -35.20 -13.73 6.85
N ALA A 81 -34.67 -14.86 6.39
CA ALA A 81 -34.54 -15.17 4.97
C ALA A 81 -35.45 -16.34 4.61
N ALA A 82 -36.08 -16.25 3.43
CA ALA A 82 -36.96 -17.31 2.92
C ALA A 82 -36.94 -17.40 1.40
N LYS A 83 -37.23 -18.58 0.85
CA LYS A 83 -37.47 -18.79 -0.59
C LYS A 83 -38.91 -18.40 -0.91
N LEU A 84 -39.08 -17.28 -1.61
CA LEU A 84 -40.37 -16.68 -1.91
C LEU A 84 -40.51 -16.43 -3.41
N ARG A 85 -41.74 -16.43 -3.91
CA ARG A 85 -42.09 -15.86 -5.21
C ARG A 85 -42.17 -14.34 -5.11
N ASP A 86 -41.98 -13.64 -6.22
CA ASP A 86 -41.96 -12.16 -6.26
C ASP A 86 -43.24 -11.54 -5.64
N HIS A 87 -44.41 -12.15 -5.85
CA HIS A 87 -45.67 -11.68 -5.24
C HIS A 87 -45.74 -11.92 -3.72
N GLN A 88 -45.17 -13.02 -3.23
CA GLN A 88 -45.11 -13.32 -1.79
C GLN A 88 -44.15 -12.35 -1.10
N ALA A 89 -43.00 -12.06 -1.71
CA ALA A 89 -42.06 -11.06 -1.22
C ALA A 89 -42.70 -9.66 -1.12
N HIS A 90 -43.52 -9.29 -2.12
CA HIS A 90 -44.28 -8.02 -2.11
C HIS A 90 -45.39 -7.98 -1.05
N GLN A 91 -46.03 -9.12 -0.77
CA GLN A 91 -46.99 -9.21 0.33
C GLN A 91 -46.30 -9.03 1.68
N ILE A 92 -45.15 -9.70 1.90
CA ILE A 92 -44.36 -9.52 3.12
C ILE A 92 -43.89 -8.07 3.26
N SER A 93 -43.46 -7.40 2.19
CA SER A 93 -42.98 -6.01 2.28
C SER A 93 -44.05 -5.00 2.73
N LYS A 94 -45.32 -5.39 2.69
CA LYS A 94 -46.45 -4.57 3.16
C LYS A 94 -46.90 -4.93 4.58
N MET A 95 -46.32 -5.95 5.20
CA MET A 95 -46.70 -6.38 6.54
C MET A 95 -46.18 -5.40 7.61
N PRO A 96 -46.96 -5.14 8.66
CA PRO A 96 -46.49 -4.36 9.81
C PRO A 96 -45.20 -4.94 10.40
N GLY A 97 -44.24 -4.06 10.72
CA GLY A 97 -42.94 -4.47 11.27
C GLY A 97 -41.89 -4.87 10.24
N VAL A 98 -42.21 -4.90 8.93
CA VAL A 98 -41.21 -5.12 7.87
C VAL A 98 -40.67 -3.78 7.38
N VAL A 99 -39.35 -3.60 7.49
CA VAL A 99 -38.63 -2.40 7.04
C VAL A 99 -38.29 -2.50 5.56
N SER A 100 -37.81 -3.66 5.11
CA SER A 100 -37.56 -3.91 3.69
C SER A 100 -37.54 -5.39 3.34
N VAL A 101 -37.89 -5.70 2.09
CA VAL A 101 -37.76 -7.03 1.49
C VAL A 101 -36.98 -6.90 0.20
N PHE A 102 -35.87 -7.64 0.08
CA PHE A 102 -35.00 -7.56 -1.11
C PHE A 102 -34.45 -8.93 -1.50
N PRO A 103 -34.20 -9.18 -2.79
CA PRO A 103 -33.67 -10.47 -3.24
C PRO A 103 -32.24 -10.69 -2.72
N ASN A 104 -31.91 -11.95 -2.44
CA ASN A 104 -30.54 -12.37 -2.13
C ASN A 104 -29.67 -12.24 -3.38
N LEU A 105 -28.69 -11.35 -3.35
CA LEU A 105 -27.79 -11.09 -4.47
C LEU A 105 -26.36 -11.54 -4.15
N LYS A 106 -25.75 -12.26 -5.09
CA LYS A 106 -24.32 -12.57 -5.07
C LYS A 106 -23.51 -11.28 -5.24
N ARG A 107 -22.62 -10.98 -4.30
CA ARG A 107 -21.69 -9.84 -4.38
C ARG A 107 -20.41 -10.22 -5.14
N ARG A 108 -19.77 -9.26 -5.81
CA ARG A 108 -18.49 -9.43 -6.53
C ARG A 108 -17.33 -8.95 -5.64
N LEU A 109 -16.16 -9.56 -5.83
CA LEU A 109 -14.94 -9.21 -5.10
C LEU A 109 -14.24 -7.99 -5.75
N HIS A 110 -13.80 -7.06 -4.91
CA HIS A 110 -13.07 -5.85 -5.29
C HIS A 110 -11.56 -6.12 -5.43
N THR A 111 -10.86 -5.26 -6.20
CA THR A 111 -9.48 -5.50 -6.62
C THR A 111 -8.49 -5.32 -5.49
N THR A 112 -7.72 -6.34 -5.09
CA THR A 112 -7.47 -6.80 -3.72
C THR A 112 -7.15 -5.70 -2.70
N HIS A 113 -8.12 -4.82 -2.51
CA HIS A 113 -8.29 -3.74 -1.56
C HIS A 113 -7.48 -2.43 -1.71
N SER A 114 -6.18 -2.44 -2.03
CA SER A 114 -5.35 -1.21 -1.89
C SER A 114 -5.74 -0.06 -2.81
N TRP A 115 -5.98 -0.31 -4.10
CA TRP A 115 -6.40 0.74 -5.05
C TRP A 115 -7.83 1.23 -4.78
N ASP A 116 -8.73 0.32 -4.39
CA ASP A 116 -10.09 0.66 -3.99
C ASP A 116 -10.08 1.51 -2.70
N PHE A 117 -9.19 1.19 -1.75
CA PHE A 117 -8.93 1.97 -0.54
C PHE A 117 -8.51 3.41 -0.86
N MET A 118 -7.66 3.60 -1.87
CA MET A 118 -7.24 4.92 -2.36
C MET A 118 -8.32 5.65 -3.19
N GLY A 119 -9.51 5.05 -3.34
CA GLY A 119 -10.64 5.65 -4.04
C GLY A 119 -10.63 5.45 -5.56
N LEU A 120 -9.78 4.59 -6.08
CA LEU A 120 -9.72 4.20 -7.50
C LEU A 120 -10.50 2.90 -7.69
N LEU A 121 -11.78 3.01 -8.04
CA LEU A 121 -12.68 1.85 -8.13
C LEU A 121 -12.38 1.00 -9.38
N GLY A 122 -12.52 -0.33 -9.21
CA GLY A 122 -12.07 -1.42 -10.09
C GLY A 122 -12.51 -1.49 -11.56
N GLN A 123 -12.27 -0.46 -12.38
CA GLN A 123 -12.30 -0.59 -13.85
C GLN A 123 -11.02 -1.27 -14.36
N GLN A 124 -11.10 -2.18 -15.33
CA GLN A 124 -9.92 -2.89 -15.84
C GLN A 124 -8.81 -1.96 -16.38
N THR A 125 -9.16 -0.77 -16.86
CA THR A 125 -8.25 0.19 -17.52
C THR A 125 -7.72 1.31 -16.61
N MET A 126 -8.25 1.47 -15.39
CA MET A 126 -7.93 2.62 -14.53
C MET A 126 -8.25 3.98 -15.20
N GLU A 127 -9.42 4.10 -15.81
CA GLU A 127 -9.93 5.40 -16.24
C GLU A 127 -10.43 6.20 -15.04
N ILE A 128 -9.87 7.40 -14.87
CA ILE A 128 -10.30 8.34 -13.84
C ILE A 128 -11.38 9.23 -14.47
N PRO A 129 -12.62 9.23 -13.96
CA PRO A 129 -13.69 10.03 -14.53
C PRO A 129 -13.27 11.50 -14.71
N GLY A 130 -13.47 12.03 -15.91
CA GLY A 130 -13.06 13.39 -16.28
C GLY A 130 -11.65 13.53 -16.85
N HIS A 131 -10.83 12.47 -16.85
CA HIS A 131 -9.49 12.47 -17.43
C HIS A 131 -9.24 11.23 -18.30
N SER A 132 -8.80 11.44 -19.54
CA SER A 132 -8.45 10.34 -20.45
C SER A 132 -7.08 9.75 -20.08
N THR A 133 -7.06 8.60 -19.41
CA THR A 133 -5.82 7.85 -19.11
C THR A 133 -5.49 6.80 -20.19
N THR A 134 -6.15 6.84 -21.35
CA THR A 134 -5.96 5.88 -22.46
C THR A 134 -4.53 5.86 -23.01
N ASN A 135 -3.82 6.98 -22.91
CA ASN A 135 -2.42 7.13 -23.32
C ASN A 135 -1.43 6.34 -22.44
N GLN A 136 -1.88 5.67 -21.38
CA GLN A 136 -1.08 4.73 -20.60
C GLN A 136 -0.28 3.76 -21.49
N VAL A 137 -0.88 3.30 -22.59
CA VAL A 137 -0.26 2.35 -23.54
C VAL A 137 1.04 2.85 -24.16
N ASN A 138 1.33 4.14 -24.09
CA ASN A 138 2.56 4.74 -24.59
C ASN A 138 3.57 5.05 -23.47
N ILE A 139 3.18 4.96 -22.21
CA ILE A 139 4.07 5.20 -21.07
C ILE A 139 4.81 3.91 -20.73
N VAL A 140 6.13 4.03 -20.57
CA VAL A 140 7.02 2.93 -20.19
C VAL A 140 7.55 3.19 -18.78
N VAL A 141 7.29 2.23 -17.89
CA VAL A 141 7.78 2.24 -16.51
C VAL A 141 8.95 1.26 -16.41
N GLY A 142 10.11 1.75 -16.02
CA GLY A 142 11.29 0.93 -15.74
C GLY A 142 11.31 0.48 -14.27
N PHE A 143 11.64 -0.78 -14.02
CA PHE A 143 11.81 -1.35 -12.69
C PHE A 143 13.26 -1.81 -12.53
N ILE A 144 13.97 -1.19 -11.59
CA ILE A 144 15.31 -1.64 -11.18
C ILE A 144 15.10 -2.44 -9.89
N ASP A 145 15.22 -3.77 -9.99
CA ASP A 145 14.80 -4.71 -8.93
C ASP A 145 15.47 -6.09 -9.12
N THR A 146 14.85 -7.16 -8.60
CA THR A 146 15.27 -8.56 -8.66
C THR A 146 14.85 -9.30 -9.94
N GLY A 147 14.26 -8.58 -10.90
CA GLY A 147 13.83 -9.11 -12.20
C GLY A 147 12.32 -9.21 -12.36
N ILE A 148 11.85 -10.04 -13.29
CA ILE A 148 10.41 -10.29 -13.50
C ILE A 148 10.10 -11.76 -13.78
N TRP A 149 8.92 -12.21 -13.35
CA TRP A 149 8.34 -13.49 -13.74
C TRP A 149 7.31 -13.28 -14.87
N PRO A 150 7.73 -13.30 -16.15
CA PRO A 150 6.91 -12.81 -17.27
C PRO A 150 5.63 -13.63 -17.50
N GLU A 151 5.58 -14.89 -17.08
CA GLU A 151 4.41 -15.76 -17.22
C GLU A 151 3.28 -15.45 -16.22
N SER A 152 3.49 -14.50 -15.30
CA SER A 152 2.42 -14.08 -14.39
C SER A 152 1.24 -13.50 -15.18
N PRO A 153 -0.02 -13.84 -14.83
CA PRO A 153 -1.21 -13.23 -15.44
C PRO A 153 -1.26 -11.71 -15.32
N SER A 154 -0.55 -11.13 -14.35
CA SER A 154 -0.41 -9.67 -14.22
C SER A 154 0.40 -9.03 -15.34
N PHE A 155 1.11 -9.81 -16.16
CA PHE A 155 1.95 -9.33 -17.26
C PHE A 155 1.46 -9.80 -18.63
N ASP A 156 0.20 -10.23 -18.70
CA ASP A 156 -0.49 -10.53 -19.94
C ASP A 156 -0.59 -9.28 -20.85
N ASP A 157 -0.52 -9.49 -22.16
CA ASP A 157 -0.53 -8.40 -23.14
C ASP A 157 -1.78 -8.38 -24.02
N ALA A 158 -2.83 -9.12 -23.63
CA ALA A 158 -4.05 -9.20 -24.40
C ALA A 158 -4.67 -7.81 -24.59
N ASN A 159 -5.06 -7.52 -25.82
CA ASN A 159 -5.62 -6.25 -26.26
C ASN A 159 -4.69 -5.03 -26.07
N MET A 160 -3.38 -5.23 -25.89
CA MET A 160 -2.42 -4.13 -25.94
C MET A 160 -2.01 -3.82 -27.39
N PRO A 161 -1.88 -2.54 -27.76
CA PRO A 161 -1.39 -2.17 -29.09
C PRO A 161 0.10 -2.53 -29.25
N PRO A 162 0.65 -2.47 -30.47
CA PRO A 162 2.08 -2.65 -30.69
C PRO A 162 2.95 -1.78 -29.77
N VAL A 163 4.18 -2.22 -29.53
CA VAL A 163 5.15 -1.48 -28.71
C VAL A 163 5.44 -0.13 -29.38
N PRO A 164 5.49 1.00 -28.63
CA PRO A 164 5.78 2.30 -29.22
C PRO A 164 7.13 2.31 -29.97
N ALA A 165 7.16 2.81 -31.21
CA ALA A 165 8.36 2.80 -32.06
C ALA A 165 9.56 3.59 -31.48
N ARG A 166 9.30 4.49 -30.52
CA ARG A 166 10.35 5.22 -29.79
C ARG A 166 11.12 4.37 -28.77
N TRP A 167 10.60 3.20 -28.42
CA TRP A 167 11.24 2.30 -27.45
C TRP A 167 12.51 1.71 -28.04
N LYS A 168 13.62 1.79 -27.31
CA LYS A 168 14.94 1.32 -27.77
C LYS A 168 15.49 0.16 -26.94
N GLY A 169 14.78 -0.24 -25.89
CA GLY A 169 15.21 -1.34 -25.04
C GLY A 169 15.08 -2.70 -25.71
N LEU A 170 15.81 -3.67 -25.18
CA LEU A 170 15.89 -5.03 -25.70
C LEU A 170 15.31 -6.05 -24.73
N CYS A 171 15.03 -7.25 -25.25
CA CYS A 171 14.72 -8.43 -24.45
C CYS A 171 15.96 -9.31 -24.36
N GLN A 172 16.73 -9.17 -23.28
CA GLN A 172 17.98 -9.89 -23.09
C GLN A 172 17.69 -11.35 -22.79
N THR A 173 18.23 -12.25 -23.60
CA THR A 173 18.13 -13.69 -23.36
C THR A 173 19.09 -14.12 -22.25
N GLY A 174 18.72 -15.17 -21.53
CA GLY A 174 19.56 -15.81 -20.53
C GLY A 174 18.93 -17.12 -20.05
N GLU A 175 19.38 -17.61 -18.91
CA GLU A 175 18.83 -18.81 -18.29
C GLU A 175 17.31 -18.71 -18.05
N ALA A 176 16.56 -19.70 -18.55
CA ALA A 176 15.11 -19.76 -18.47
C ALA A 176 14.37 -18.49 -18.98
N PHE A 177 15.01 -17.65 -19.80
CA PHE A 177 14.44 -16.40 -20.32
C PHE A 177 14.88 -16.20 -21.77
N ASN A 178 13.95 -16.23 -22.71
CA ASN A 178 14.26 -16.13 -24.13
C ASN A 178 13.64 -14.87 -24.74
N ALA A 179 13.87 -14.61 -26.03
CA ALA A 179 13.37 -13.40 -26.69
C ALA A 179 11.83 -13.30 -26.68
N SER A 180 11.12 -14.44 -26.58
CA SER A 180 9.65 -14.48 -26.48
C SER A 180 9.12 -14.29 -25.05
N SER A 181 10.00 -14.20 -24.05
CA SER A 181 9.63 -13.85 -22.67
C SER A 181 9.17 -12.40 -22.55
N CYS A 182 9.58 -11.51 -23.46
CA CYS A 182 8.99 -10.19 -23.62
C CYS A 182 7.78 -10.23 -24.55
N ASN A 183 6.81 -9.37 -24.28
CA ASN A 183 5.57 -9.25 -25.03
C ASN A 183 5.18 -7.76 -25.14
N ARG A 184 3.94 -7.43 -25.51
CA ARG A 184 3.51 -6.02 -25.56
C ARG A 184 3.32 -5.41 -24.18
N LYS A 185 3.29 -6.18 -23.10
CA LYS A 185 3.20 -5.68 -21.73
C LYS A 185 4.59 -5.44 -21.12
N VAL A 186 5.43 -6.47 -21.09
CA VAL A 186 6.85 -6.43 -20.72
C VAL A 186 7.65 -6.28 -22.00
N ILE A 187 8.02 -5.04 -22.33
CA ILE A 187 8.59 -4.68 -23.63
C ILE A 187 10.12 -4.71 -23.68
N GLY A 188 10.75 -4.80 -22.51
CA GLY A 188 12.20 -4.96 -22.40
C GLY A 188 12.58 -5.53 -21.04
N ALA A 189 13.67 -6.28 -21.03
CA ALA A 189 14.17 -6.96 -19.84
C ALA A 189 15.68 -7.13 -19.98
N ARG A 190 16.42 -6.64 -18.99
CA ARG A 190 17.89 -6.72 -18.90
C ARG A 190 18.29 -7.20 -17.51
N TYR A 191 19.52 -7.69 -17.39
CA TYR A 191 20.13 -8.03 -16.10
C TYR A 191 21.60 -7.63 -16.05
N TYR A 192 22.05 -7.25 -14.86
CA TYR A 192 23.37 -6.71 -14.58
C TYR A 192 23.96 -7.47 -13.41
N MET A 193 25.15 -7.99 -13.57
CA MET A 193 25.78 -8.92 -12.63
C MET A 193 27.29 -8.69 -12.55
N SER A 194 27.79 -7.61 -13.14
CA SER A 194 29.23 -7.35 -13.21
C SER A 194 29.76 -6.97 -11.83
N GLY A 195 28.99 -6.17 -11.08
CA GLY A 195 29.30 -5.87 -9.68
C GLY A 195 29.20 -7.11 -8.81
N TYR A 196 28.10 -7.86 -8.94
CA TYR A 196 27.91 -9.12 -8.22
C TYR A 196 29.06 -10.12 -8.43
N ILE A 197 29.46 -10.39 -9.68
CA ILE A 197 30.55 -11.35 -9.99
C ILE A 197 31.90 -10.87 -9.47
N ALA A 198 32.13 -9.55 -9.40
CA ALA A 198 33.39 -8.99 -8.92
C ALA A 198 33.56 -9.14 -7.40
N GLU A 199 32.46 -9.09 -6.64
CA GLU A 199 32.48 -9.13 -5.17
C GLU A 199 32.24 -10.53 -4.59
N GLU A 200 31.53 -11.41 -5.31
CA GLU A 200 31.14 -12.73 -4.81
C GLU A 200 32.02 -13.86 -5.37
N ASP A 201 32.75 -14.55 -4.48
CA ASP A 201 33.69 -15.64 -4.83
C ASP A 201 33.00 -16.94 -5.29
N SER A 202 31.70 -17.13 -5.02
CA SER A 202 30.94 -18.33 -5.40
C SER A 202 29.66 -17.99 -6.16
N ILE A 203 29.60 -18.41 -7.43
CA ILE A 203 28.42 -18.21 -8.29
C ILE A 203 27.38 -19.35 -8.15
N GLU A 204 27.55 -20.25 -7.19
CA GLU A 204 26.65 -21.40 -6.97
C GLU A 204 25.27 -21.01 -6.42
N VAL A 205 25.11 -19.78 -5.91
CA VAL A 205 23.86 -19.30 -5.29
C VAL A 205 22.92 -18.62 -6.31
N VAL A 206 23.38 -18.36 -7.54
CA VAL A 206 22.58 -17.59 -8.51
C VAL A 206 21.58 -18.48 -9.22
N SER A 207 20.29 -18.27 -8.94
CA SER A 207 19.23 -19.16 -9.44
C SER A 207 18.84 -18.95 -10.90
N PHE A 208 19.02 -17.73 -11.47
CA PHE A 208 18.83 -17.49 -12.91
C PHE A 208 19.77 -16.37 -13.42
N ARG A 209 20.75 -16.70 -14.27
CA ARG A 209 21.56 -15.69 -14.99
C ARG A 209 20.79 -15.10 -16.17
N SER A 210 19.72 -14.38 -15.85
CA SER A 210 18.80 -13.74 -16.79
C SER A 210 17.95 -12.68 -16.09
N PRO A 211 17.10 -11.93 -16.81
CA PRO A 211 16.13 -11.02 -16.21
C PRO A 211 15.02 -11.71 -15.39
N ARG A 212 15.00 -13.05 -15.34
CA ARG A 212 13.99 -13.81 -14.60
C ARG A 212 14.13 -13.57 -13.10
N ASP A 213 12.99 -13.36 -12.46
CA ASP A 213 12.88 -13.14 -11.02
C ASP A 213 12.98 -14.45 -10.22
N SER A 214 14.06 -14.63 -9.47
CA SER A 214 14.26 -15.72 -8.52
C SER A 214 13.76 -15.40 -7.11
N SER A 215 13.58 -14.11 -6.78
CA SER A 215 13.27 -13.63 -5.42
C SER A 215 11.78 -13.37 -5.21
N GLY A 216 11.06 -12.97 -6.26
CA GLY A 216 9.66 -12.58 -6.27
C GLY A 216 9.42 -11.09 -6.04
N HIS A 217 10.39 -10.36 -5.45
CA HIS A 217 10.24 -8.95 -5.09
C HIS A 217 9.95 -8.07 -6.32
N GLY A 218 10.67 -8.24 -7.41
CA GLY A 218 10.51 -7.45 -8.63
C GLY A 218 9.20 -7.72 -9.35
N SER A 219 8.74 -8.97 -9.36
CA SER A 219 7.40 -9.30 -9.87
C SER A 219 6.29 -8.67 -9.01
N HIS A 220 6.50 -8.60 -7.69
CA HIS A 220 5.55 -7.98 -6.76
C HIS A 220 5.44 -6.46 -6.97
N THR A 221 6.58 -5.78 -7.07
CA THR A 221 6.64 -4.32 -7.28
C THR A 221 6.10 -3.94 -8.66
N ALA A 222 6.52 -4.65 -9.73
CA ALA A 222 6.05 -4.43 -11.09
C ALA A 222 4.54 -4.63 -11.25
N SER A 223 3.99 -5.69 -10.65
CA SER A 223 2.55 -5.95 -10.70
C SER A 223 1.74 -4.97 -9.85
N THR A 224 2.29 -4.44 -8.76
CA THR A 224 1.67 -3.39 -7.95
C THR A 224 1.56 -2.07 -8.73
N ALA A 225 2.60 -1.67 -9.46
CA ALA A 225 2.59 -0.42 -10.22
C ALA A 225 1.79 -0.54 -11.54
N ALA A 226 2.02 -1.61 -12.30
CA ALA A 226 1.53 -1.73 -13.67
C ALA A 226 0.89 -3.10 -13.97
N GLY A 227 0.56 -3.94 -13.01
CA GLY A 227 -0.07 -5.24 -13.28
C GLY A 227 -1.42 -5.13 -14.01
N ARG A 228 -1.66 -6.04 -14.96
CA ARG A 228 -2.98 -6.27 -15.55
C ARG A 228 -3.99 -6.72 -14.50
N TYR A 229 -5.26 -6.59 -14.86
CA TYR A 229 -6.35 -7.09 -14.04
C TYR A 229 -6.35 -8.63 -14.01
N VAL A 230 -6.26 -9.21 -12.82
CA VAL A 230 -6.31 -10.66 -12.56
C VAL A 230 -7.51 -10.96 -11.68
N THR A 231 -8.50 -11.72 -12.15
CA THR A 231 -9.82 -11.83 -11.50
C THR A 231 -9.84 -12.55 -10.14
N ASN A 232 -8.89 -13.45 -9.86
CA ASN A 232 -8.92 -14.31 -8.67
C ASN A 232 -7.54 -14.44 -8.01
N MET A 233 -6.89 -13.32 -7.75
CA MET A 233 -5.62 -13.30 -7.01
C MET A 233 -5.89 -13.48 -5.51
N ASN A 234 -5.09 -14.31 -4.85
CA ASN A 234 -5.22 -14.58 -3.41
C ASN A 234 -3.92 -15.16 -2.84
N TYR A 235 -3.75 -15.04 -1.53
CA TYR A 235 -2.72 -15.78 -0.80
C TYR A 235 -3.39 -16.96 -0.10
N LYS A 236 -3.42 -18.13 -0.74
CA LYS A 236 -4.01 -19.37 -0.19
C LYS A 236 -5.44 -19.15 0.37
N GLY A 237 -6.24 -18.31 -0.29
CA GLY A 237 -7.59 -17.92 0.12
C GLY A 237 -7.68 -16.61 0.92
N LEU A 238 -6.60 -16.11 1.51
CA LEU A 238 -6.55 -14.77 2.09
C LEU A 238 -6.55 -13.72 0.98
N ALA A 239 -7.13 -12.55 1.28
CA ALA A 239 -7.19 -11.41 0.38
C ALA A 239 -7.86 -11.67 -0.97
N ALA A 240 -8.69 -12.71 -1.09
CA ALA A 240 -9.21 -13.15 -2.38
C ALA A 240 -10.02 -12.07 -3.10
N GLY A 241 -9.68 -11.82 -4.36
CA GLY A 241 -10.41 -10.90 -5.23
C GLY A 241 -9.75 -10.67 -6.57
N GLY A 242 -10.28 -9.71 -7.34
CA GLY A 242 -9.55 -9.20 -8.51
C GLY A 242 -8.23 -8.57 -8.05
N ALA A 243 -7.19 -8.40 -8.84
CA ALA A 243 -6.01 -7.60 -8.51
C ALA A 243 -5.56 -6.84 -9.74
N ARG A 244 -4.94 -5.67 -9.58
CA ARG A 244 -4.39 -4.88 -10.68
C ARG A 244 -3.34 -3.91 -10.13
N GLY A 245 -2.51 -3.39 -11.03
CA GLY A 245 -1.65 -2.27 -10.72
C GLY A 245 -2.34 -0.90 -10.86
N GLY A 246 -1.62 0.16 -10.51
CA GLY A 246 -2.09 1.54 -10.63
C GLY A 246 -2.26 2.02 -12.07
N ALA A 247 -1.40 1.54 -12.98
CA ALA A 247 -1.48 1.82 -14.42
C ALA A 247 -1.48 0.51 -15.23
N PRO A 248 -2.60 -0.25 -15.26
CA PRO A 248 -2.67 -1.58 -15.88
C PRO A 248 -2.34 -1.59 -17.37
N MET A 249 -2.53 -0.47 -18.08
CA MET A 249 -2.26 -0.36 -19.51
C MET A 249 -0.83 0.12 -19.85
N ALA A 250 -0.03 0.52 -18.86
CA ALA A 250 1.35 0.97 -19.08
C ALA A 250 2.29 -0.17 -19.51
N ARG A 251 3.40 0.15 -20.16
CA ARG A 251 4.43 -0.82 -20.52
C ARG A 251 5.44 -0.98 -19.39
N ILE A 252 6.00 -2.18 -19.27
CA ILE A 252 6.99 -2.54 -18.26
C ILE A 252 8.33 -2.77 -18.96
N ALA A 253 9.39 -2.17 -18.43
CA ALA A 253 10.78 -2.49 -18.74
C ALA A 253 11.49 -2.89 -17.44
N VAL A 254 12.28 -3.96 -17.47
CA VAL A 254 12.87 -4.54 -16.27
C VAL A 254 14.39 -4.51 -16.37
N TYR A 255 15.02 -4.11 -15.28
CA TYR A 255 16.47 -4.00 -15.15
C TYR A 255 16.86 -4.72 -13.87
N LYS A 256 17.21 -6.00 -13.97
CA LYS A 256 17.58 -6.81 -12.81
C LYS A 256 18.98 -6.47 -12.35
N THR A 257 19.10 -5.88 -11.17
CA THR A 257 20.39 -5.50 -10.55
C THR A 257 20.58 -6.15 -9.18
N CYS A 258 19.50 -6.70 -8.62
CA CYS A 258 19.49 -7.32 -7.31
C CYS A 258 19.54 -8.84 -7.42
N TRP A 259 20.41 -9.41 -6.60
CA TRP A 259 20.69 -10.83 -6.47
C TRP A 259 20.58 -11.23 -5.00
N ASP A 260 20.94 -12.46 -4.66
CA ASP A 260 20.68 -13.01 -3.32
C ASP A 260 21.50 -12.33 -2.22
N SER A 261 22.69 -11.79 -2.53
CA SER A 261 23.53 -11.01 -1.60
C SER A 261 23.16 -9.51 -1.54
N GLY A 262 22.35 -9.02 -2.48
CA GLY A 262 21.96 -7.61 -2.55
C GLY A 262 22.05 -7.02 -3.96
N CYS A 263 22.08 -5.69 -4.02
CA CYS A 263 22.13 -4.92 -5.26
C CYS A 263 23.39 -4.05 -5.24
N TYR A 264 24.27 -4.23 -6.22
CA TYR A 264 25.57 -3.54 -6.25
C TYR A 264 25.49 -2.23 -7.04
N ASP A 265 26.16 -1.20 -6.54
CA ASP A 265 26.17 0.16 -7.11
C ASP A 265 26.58 0.19 -8.59
N VAL A 266 27.55 -0.63 -8.98
CA VAL A 266 28.02 -0.78 -10.37
C VAL A 266 26.87 -1.22 -11.29
N ASP A 267 26.10 -2.21 -10.85
CA ASP A 267 24.99 -2.78 -11.60
C ASP A 267 23.79 -1.80 -11.60
N LEU A 268 23.56 -1.07 -10.51
CA LEU A 268 22.55 -0.01 -10.42
C LEU A 268 22.81 1.12 -11.43
N LEU A 269 24.02 1.65 -11.50
CA LEU A 269 24.37 2.71 -12.44
C LEU A 269 24.24 2.27 -13.89
N ALA A 270 24.67 1.05 -14.22
CA ALA A 270 24.50 0.48 -15.55
C ALA A 270 23.01 0.36 -15.95
N ALA A 271 22.16 -0.02 -15.01
CA ALA A 271 20.71 -0.06 -15.22
C ALA A 271 20.09 1.32 -15.42
N PHE A 272 20.51 2.34 -14.65
CA PHE A 272 20.06 3.71 -14.85
C PHE A 272 20.43 4.24 -16.24
N ASP A 273 21.68 4.06 -16.66
CA ASP A 273 22.18 4.51 -17.96
C ASP A 273 21.38 3.87 -19.12
N ASP A 274 21.27 2.54 -19.11
CA ASP A 274 20.48 1.81 -20.09
C ASP A 274 19.00 2.24 -20.07
N ALA A 275 18.40 2.46 -18.90
CA ALA A 275 17.00 2.84 -18.81
C ALA A 275 16.72 4.23 -19.40
N ILE A 276 17.61 5.20 -19.15
CA ILE A 276 17.53 6.53 -19.75
C ILE A 276 17.66 6.43 -21.27
N ARG A 277 18.65 5.68 -21.77
CA ARG A 277 18.87 5.47 -23.21
C ARG A 277 17.69 4.77 -23.88
N ASP A 278 17.13 3.76 -23.22
CA ASP A 278 16.04 2.93 -23.73
C ASP A 278 14.71 3.71 -23.83
N GLY A 279 14.60 4.83 -23.10
CA GLY A 279 13.50 5.79 -23.19
C GLY A 279 12.37 5.54 -22.20
N VAL A 280 12.69 5.09 -20.98
CA VAL A 280 11.70 4.99 -19.90
C VAL A 280 11.17 6.37 -19.50
N HIS A 281 9.93 6.44 -19.04
CA HIS A 281 9.33 7.71 -18.59
C HIS A 281 9.40 7.90 -17.08
N ILE A 282 9.35 6.78 -16.36
CA ILE A 282 9.34 6.71 -14.89
C ILE A 282 10.17 5.49 -14.50
N LEU A 283 11.01 5.66 -13.49
CA LEU A 283 11.74 4.58 -12.83
C LEU A 283 11.14 4.31 -11.45
N SER A 284 10.86 3.05 -11.17
CA SER A 284 10.45 2.56 -9.86
C SER A 284 11.62 1.84 -9.22
N LEU A 285 12.03 2.31 -8.05
CA LEU A 285 13.18 1.78 -7.32
C LEU A 285 12.73 1.40 -5.91
N SER A 286 12.65 0.11 -5.62
CA SER A 286 12.16 -0.41 -4.33
C SER A 286 13.30 -0.96 -3.47
N LEU A 287 14.40 -0.20 -3.48
CA LEU A 287 15.67 -0.47 -2.81
C LEU A 287 16.30 0.88 -2.39
N GLY A 288 17.32 0.82 -1.56
CA GLY A 288 18.03 2.00 -1.05
C GLY A 288 19.29 1.58 -0.31
N PRO A 289 20.18 2.54 0.00
CA PRO A 289 21.31 2.27 0.87
C PRO A 289 20.84 2.04 2.30
N ASP A 290 21.74 1.51 3.13
CA ASP A 290 21.52 1.44 4.57
C ASP A 290 21.49 2.85 5.18
N ALA A 291 20.79 3.00 6.31
CA ALA A 291 20.81 4.23 7.08
C ALA A 291 22.01 4.21 8.05
N PRO A 292 22.74 5.33 8.21
CA PRO A 292 22.60 6.59 7.48
C PRO A 292 23.18 6.54 6.06
N GLN A 293 22.48 7.16 5.11
CA GLN A 293 22.95 7.29 3.73
C GLN A 293 24.18 8.22 3.63
N GLY A 294 25.12 7.90 2.73
CA GLY A 294 26.26 8.77 2.37
C GLY A 294 25.90 9.98 1.49
N ASP A 295 26.91 10.75 1.07
CA ASP A 295 26.72 11.93 0.22
C ASP A 295 26.01 11.62 -1.13
N TYR A 296 25.35 12.61 -1.75
CA TYR A 296 24.59 12.41 -3.00
C TYR A 296 25.42 11.88 -4.18
N PHE A 297 26.72 12.19 -4.26
CA PHE A 297 27.58 11.69 -5.33
C PHE A 297 28.55 10.59 -4.89
N ASN A 298 28.32 10.05 -3.68
CA ASN A 298 28.88 8.78 -3.20
C ASN A 298 27.79 7.68 -3.06
N ASP A 299 26.61 7.91 -3.64
CA ASP A 299 25.45 7.01 -3.62
C ASP A 299 24.96 6.78 -5.06
N ALA A 300 25.04 5.54 -5.55
CA ALA A 300 24.71 5.22 -6.94
C ALA A 300 23.28 5.60 -7.34
N ILE A 301 22.34 5.50 -6.40
CA ILE A 301 20.94 5.82 -6.62
C ILE A 301 20.76 7.33 -6.81
N SER A 302 21.38 8.15 -5.95
CA SER A 302 21.34 9.60 -6.06
C SER A 302 21.99 10.08 -7.37
N VAL A 303 23.12 9.48 -7.78
CA VAL A 303 23.78 9.75 -9.07
C VAL A 303 22.90 9.36 -10.26
N GLY A 304 22.47 8.09 -10.34
CA GLY A 304 21.65 7.61 -11.45
C GLY A 304 20.32 8.34 -11.57
N SER A 305 19.70 8.68 -10.43
CA SER A 305 18.46 9.45 -10.40
C SER A 305 18.62 10.92 -10.80
N PHE A 306 19.79 11.52 -10.56
CA PHE A 306 20.08 12.89 -11.01
C PHE A 306 20.07 12.97 -12.54
N HIS A 307 20.76 12.03 -13.19
CA HIS A 307 20.79 11.94 -14.65
C HIS A 307 19.40 11.58 -15.21
N ALA A 308 18.68 10.66 -14.58
CA ALA A 308 17.31 10.33 -14.98
C ALA A 308 16.41 11.57 -14.94
N ALA A 309 16.41 12.32 -13.82
CA ALA A 309 15.62 13.54 -13.69
C ALA A 309 16.03 14.61 -14.71
N SER A 310 17.33 14.76 -14.97
CA SER A 310 17.86 15.69 -15.99
C SER A 310 17.39 15.35 -17.40
N HIS A 311 17.12 14.07 -17.69
CA HIS A 311 16.53 13.59 -18.95
C HIS A 311 14.99 13.51 -18.90
N GLY A 312 14.35 14.11 -17.90
CA GLY A 312 12.89 14.16 -17.80
C GLY A 312 12.22 12.86 -17.33
N VAL A 313 13.02 11.93 -16.78
CA VAL A 313 12.56 10.66 -16.19
C VAL A 313 12.35 10.86 -14.69
N LEU A 314 11.12 10.62 -14.21
CA LEU A 314 10.85 10.66 -12.77
C LEU A 314 11.35 9.38 -12.10
N VAL A 315 12.11 9.52 -11.00
CA VAL A 315 12.48 8.40 -10.14
C VAL A 315 11.62 8.40 -8.88
N VAL A 316 10.91 7.29 -8.65
CA VAL A 316 10.13 7.03 -7.44
C VAL A 316 10.88 5.98 -6.63
N SER A 317 11.15 6.28 -5.36
CA SER A 317 11.92 5.39 -4.49
C SER A 317 11.29 5.17 -3.12
N SER A 318 11.54 4.02 -2.51
CA SER A 318 11.15 3.71 -1.13
C SER A 318 11.99 4.48 -0.11
N VAL A 319 11.41 4.89 1.04
CA VAL A 319 12.17 5.63 2.07
C VAL A 319 13.05 4.74 2.98
N GLY A 320 12.85 3.43 2.97
CA GLY A 320 13.54 2.48 3.87
C GLY A 320 12.62 1.88 4.95
N ASN A 321 13.05 0.78 5.56
CA ASN A 321 12.24 -0.02 6.50
C ASN A 321 12.81 -0.07 7.93
N GLU A 322 13.64 0.90 8.30
CA GLU A 322 14.28 0.92 9.61
C GLU A 322 13.38 1.52 10.70
N GLY A 323 12.60 2.54 10.37
CA GLY A 323 11.53 3.07 11.25
C GLY A 323 11.99 4.04 12.34
N SER A 324 13.29 4.16 12.59
CA SER A 324 13.86 5.11 13.56
C SER A 324 13.86 6.55 13.02
N ARG A 325 13.95 7.55 13.89
CA ARG A 325 13.94 8.96 13.47
C ARG A 325 15.26 9.32 12.78
N GLY A 326 15.18 9.89 11.57
CA GLY A 326 16.37 10.21 10.77
C GLY A 326 16.93 9.02 9.97
N SER A 327 16.20 7.90 9.92
CA SER A 327 16.57 6.70 9.14
C SER A 327 16.12 6.74 7.69
N ALA A 328 15.53 7.85 7.22
CA ALA A 328 15.15 8.00 5.83
C ALA A 328 16.38 7.90 4.93
N THR A 329 16.29 7.09 3.88
CA THR A 329 17.25 7.05 2.77
C THR A 329 16.57 7.47 1.48
N ASN A 330 17.29 7.41 0.35
CA ASN A 330 16.85 7.97 -0.92
C ASN A 330 16.54 9.47 -0.78
N LEU A 331 17.54 10.21 -0.31
CA LEU A 331 17.39 11.57 0.21
C LEU A 331 17.42 12.67 -0.86
N ALA A 332 17.79 12.36 -2.09
CA ALA A 332 17.98 13.37 -3.13
C ALA A 332 16.69 14.15 -3.47
N PRO A 333 16.76 15.49 -3.69
CA PRO A 333 15.58 16.31 -3.96
C PRO A 333 14.91 16.02 -5.31
N TRP A 334 15.66 15.51 -6.29
CA TRP A 334 15.13 15.14 -7.61
C TRP A 334 14.36 13.81 -7.62
N MET A 335 14.36 13.05 -6.52
CA MET A 335 13.58 11.81 -6.37
C MET A 335 12.27 12.02 -5.62
N LEU A 336 11.25 11.22 -5.93
CA LEU A 336 10.01 11.13 -5.15
C LEU A 336 10.09 9.96 -4.16
N THR A 337 10.27 10.26 -2.87
CA THR A 337 10.55 9.26 -1.83
C THR A 337 9.30 8.91 -1.01
N VAL A 338 9.01 7.61 -0.88
CA VAL A 338 7.70 7.10 -0.46
C VAL A 338 7.77 6.31 0.85
N ALA A 339 6.99 6.75 1.84
CA ALA A 339 6.72 6.04 3.09
C ALA A 339 5.58 5.01 2.97
N ALA A 340 5.57 4.05 3.90
CA ALA A 340 4.60 2.98 3.95
C ALA A 340 3.50 3.25 4.97
N SER A 341 2.26 2.99 4.59
CA SER A 341 1.11 3.01 5.47
C SER A 341 0.20 1.81 5.25
N SER A 342 -0.71 1.59 6.18
CA SER A 342 -1.74 0.56 6.10
C SER A 342 -2.82 0.88 5.08
N THR A 343 -3.59 -0.16 4.75
CA THR A 343 -4.96 0.00 4.27
C THR A 343 -5.92 -0.25 5.44
N ASP A 344 -7.22 -0.26 5.21
CA ASP A 344 -8.21 -0.79 6.15
C ASP A 344 -8.35 -2.33 6.04
N ARG A 345 -7.31 -3.04 5.60
CA ARG A 345 -7.23 -4.51 5.62
C ARG A 345 -6.07 -4.99 6.47
N ASP A 346 -6.38 -5.89 7.40
CA ASP A 346 -5.40 -6.61 8.22
C ASP A 346 -5.55 -8.13 8.03
N PHE A 347 -4.46 -8.86 8.32
CA PHE A 347 -4.46 -10.32 8.37
C PHE A 347 -4.22 -10.76 9.80
N THR A 348 -5.29 -11.20 10.45
CA THR A 348 -5.30 -11.44 11.88
C THR A 348 -5.54 -12.90 12.22
N SER A 349 -5.04 -13.32 13.38
CA SER A 349 -5.21 -14.64 13.96
C SER A 349 -5.64 -14.47 15.41
N ASP A 350 -6.74 -15.12 15.79
CA ASP A 350 -7.24 -15.08 17.16
C ASP A 350 -6.43 -16.06 18.04
N ILE A 351 -6.10 -15.63 19.25
CA ILE A 351 -5.39 -16.39 20.27
C ILE A 351 -6.29 -16.46 21.50
N ILE A 352 -6.85 -17.63 21.78
CA ILE A 352 -7.72 -17.85 22.93
C ILE A 352 -6.94 -18.59 24.01
N LEU A 353 -6.89 -18.02 25.21
CA LEU A 353 -6.28 -18.62 26.40
C LEU A 353 -7.31 -19.43 27.20
N GLY A 354 -6.84 -20.28 28.12
CA GLY A 354 -7.70 -21.17 28.92
C GLY A 354 -8.62 -20.46 29.93
N ASP A 355 -8.33 -19.21 30.26
CA ASP A 355 -9.18 -18.35 31.11
C ASP A 355 -10.30 -17.63 30.31
N GLY A 356 -10.35 -17.83 28.99
CA GLY A 356 -11.30 -17.18 28.09
C GLY A 356 -10.80 -15.86 27.49
N SER A 357 -9.61 -15.37 27.89
CA SER A 357 -9.00 -14.19 27.29
C SER A 357 -8.75 -14.41 25.80
N ASN A 358 -9.16 -13.44 24.97
CA ASN A 358 -9.00 -13.48 23.53
C ASN A 358 -8.13 -12.31 23.05
N PHE A 359 -7.00 -12.64 22.45
CA PHE A 359 -6.09 -11.68 21.84
C PHE A 359 -6.08 -11.85 20.33
N THR A 360 -5.81 -10.75 19.62
CA THR A 360 -5.66 -10.76 18.16
C THR A 360 -4.20 -10.47 17.83
N GLY A 361 -3.60 -11.30 16.98
CA GLY A 361 -2.24 -11.10 16.47
C GLY A 361 -2.17 -11.09 14.95
N ALA A 362 -1.09 -10.58 14.38
CA ALA A 362 -0.84 -10.58 12.94
C ALA A 362 -0.34 -11.96 12.46
N SER A 363 -0.89 -12.46 11.34
CA SER A 363 -0.46 -13.75 10.78
C SER A 363 -0.96 -13.97 9.35
N LEU A 364 -0.20 -14.73 8.56
CA LEU A 364 -0.65 -15.36 7.31
C LEU A 364 -0.72 -16.90 7.43
N SER A 365 -0.56 -17.45 8.63
CA SER A 365 -0.60 -18.90 8.86
C SER A 365 -2.03 -19.43 8.77
N LEU A 366 -2.25 -20.39 7.87
CA LEU A 366 -3.55 -21.06 7.70
C LEU A 366 -3.62 -22.42 8.42
N PHE A 367 -2.56 -22.79 9.13
CA PHE A 367 -2.50 -24.04 9.86
C PHE A 367 -3.51 -24.04 11.02
N LYS A 368 -4.15 -25.19 11.25
CA LYS A 368 -5.19 -25.36 12.26
C LYS A 368 -4.66 -26.13 13.46
N MET A 369 -5.02 -25.66 14.66
CA MET A 369 -4.92 -26.47 15.88
C MET A 369 -6.21 -27.28 16.06
N ASN A 370 -6.09 -28.60 16.23
CA ASN A 370 -7.23 -29.50 16.43
C ASN A 370 -7.91 -29.27 17.78
N ALA A 371 -7.11 -29.09 18.84
CA ALA A 371 -7.56 -28.81 20.20
C ALA A 371 -6.66 -27.76 20.85
N SER A 372 -7.11 -27.19 21.97
CA SER A 372 -6.24 -26.36 22.80
C SER A 372 -5.09 -27.20 23.34
N ALA A 373 -3.90 -26.62 23.38
CA ALA A 373 -2.70 -27.27 23.89
C ALA A 373 -2.10 -26.45 25.03
N ARG A 374 -1.26 -27.07 25.86
CA ARG A 374 -0.55 -26.35 26.92
C ARG A 374 0.34 -25.29 26.26
N VAL A 375 0.35 -24.09 26.82
CA VAL A 375 1.25 -23.00 26.38
C VAL A 375 2.40 -22.85 27.35
N ILE A 376 3.62 -22.63 26.84
CA ILE A 376 4.85 -22.53 27.63
C ILE A 376 5.73 -21.41 27.10
N SER A 377 6.43 -20.71 28.00
CA SER A 377 7.48 -19.77 27.61
C SER A 377 8.69 -20.53 27.08
N ALA A 378 9.26 -20.09 25.95
CA ALA A 378 10.47 -20.70 25.40
C ALA A 378 11.66 -20.63 26.38
N ALA A 379 11.68 -19.63 27.27
CA ALA A 379 12.68 -19.52 28.33
C ALA A 379 12.61 -20.67 29.35
N GLU A 380 11.44 -21.25 29.60
CA GLU A 380 11.27 -22.41 30.50
C GLU A 380 11.59 -23.74 29.81
N ALA A 381 11.56 -23.73 28.47
CA ALA A 381 11.83 -24.86 27.60
C ALA A 381 13.27 -24.85 27.04
N TYR A 382 14.22 -24.17 27.69
CA TYR A 382 15.61 -24.08 27.24
C TYR A 382 16.31 -25.44 27.18
N ALA A 383 17.11 -25.66 26.14
CA ALA A 383 18.08 -26.74 26.07
C ALA A 383 19.26 -26.42 27.00
N GLY A 384 19.79 -27.39 27.74
CA GLY A 384 20.75 -27.15 28.83
C GLY A 384 22.06 -26.45 28.46
N TYR A 385 22.39 -26.34 27.17
CA TYR A 385 23.53 -25.59 26.64
C TYR A 385 23.26 -24.09 26.41
N PHE A 386 21.99 -23.69 26.43
CA PHE A 386 21.55 -22.31 26.22
C PHE A 386 20.99 -21.71 27.50
N THR A 387 21.09 -20.39 27.63
CA THR A 387 20.40 -19.68 28.71
C THR A 387 18.89 -19.59 28.45
N PRO A 388 18.07 -19.41 29.51
CA PRO A 388 16.65 -19.08 29.34
C PRO A 388 16.43 -17.85 28.47
N TYR A 389 17.29 -16.84 28.58
CA TYR A 389 17.23 -15.63 27.77
C TYR A 389 17.44 -15.94 26.27
N GLN A 390 18.52 -16.63 25.91
CA GLN A 390 18.76 -17.03 24.52
C GLN A 390 17.62 -17.89 23.98
N SER A 391 17.15 -18.85 24.78
CA SER A 391 16.06 -19.74 24.35
C SER A 391 14.73 -19.02 24.19
N SER A 392 14.52 -17.90 24.88
CA SER A 392 13.32 -17.07 24.71
C SER A 392 13.13 -16.58 23.27
N TYR A 393 14.21 -16.45 22.51
CA TYR A 393 14.18 -16.08 21.10
C TYR A 393 13.96 -17.27 20.16
N CYS A 394 13.85 -18.50 20.65
CA CYS A 394 13.67 -19.70 19.83
C CYS A 394 14.75 -19.81 18.74
N LEU A 395 16.01 -19.65 19.16
CA LEU A 395 17.19 -19.79 18.32
C LEU A 395 17.35 -21.24 17.86
N GLU A 396 18.11 -21.43 16.78
CA GLU A 396 18.41 -22.77 16.31
C GLU A 396 18.98 -23.64 17.45
N SER A 397 18.43 -24.84 17.60
CA SER A 397 18.80 -25.80 18.66
C SER A 397 18.61 -25.33 20.12
N SER A 398 18.03 -24.16 20.38
CA SER A 398 17.91 -23.62 21.75
C SER A 398 16.81 -24.27 22.59
N LEU A 399 15.91 -25.05 21.98
CA LEU A 399 14.72 -25.59 22.62
C LEU A 399 14.88 -27.07 23.03
N ASN A 400 14.48 -27.40 24.26
CA ASN A 400 14.41 -28.78 24.75
C ASN A 400 13.17 -29.49 24.19
N ARG A 401 13.40 -30.47 23.32
CA ARG A 401 12.35 -31.24 22.62
C ARG A 401 11.33 -31.87 23.57
N THR A 402 11.75 -32.40 24.72
CA THR A 402 10.85 -33.06 25.68
C THR A 402 9.89 -32.06 26.33
N LYS A 403 10.34 -30.82 26.58
CA LYS A 403 9.50 -29.76 27.14
C LYS A 403 8.61 -29.09 26.09
N VAL A 404 9.02 -29.04 24.83
CA VAL A 404 8.28 -28.38 23.74
C VAL A 404 7.23 -29.30 23.11
N ARG A 405 7.48 -30.61 23.03
CA ARG A 405 6.62 -31.55 22.31
C ARG A 405 5.14 -31.45 22.73
N GLY A 406 4.28 -31.14 21.77
CA GLY A 406 2.83 -31.03 21.97
C GLY A 406 2.34 -29.71 22.56
N ASN A 407 3.22 -28.73 22.80
CA ASN A 407 2.90 -27.45 23.41
C ASN A 407 2.88 -26.30 22.40
N VAL A 408 2.15 -25.22 22.73
CA VAL A 408 2.29 -23.91 22.11
C VAL A 408 3.45 -23.18 22.77
N VAL A 409 4.39 -22.67 21.98
CA VAL A 409 5.60 -22.02 22.50
C VAL A 409 5.50 -20.50 22.33
N VAL A 410 5.77 -19.75 23.39
CA VAL A 410 5.90 -18.29 23.33
C VAL A 410 7.36 -17.92 23.09
N CYS A 411 7.64 -17.36 21.92
CA CYS A 411 8.96 -16.91 21.48
C CYS A 411 9.01 -15.38 21.44
N ARG A 412 10.23 -14.81 21.44
CA ARG A 412 10.49 -13.37 21.27
C ARG A 412 11.24 -13.09 19.96
N HIS A 413 11.06 -11.88 19.47
CA HIS A 413 11.83 -11.33 18.36
C HIS A 413 12.20 -9.88 18.69
N ALA A 414 13.50 -9.60 18.75
CA ALA A 414 14.03 -8.26 19.00
C ALA A 414 14.33 -7.54 17.69
N GLU A 415 14.24 -6.21 17.72
CA GLU A 415 14.48 -5.36 16.56
C GLU A 415 15.89 -5.51 15.96
N SER A 416 16.89 -5.71 16.81
CA SER A 416 18.31 -5.84 16.43
C SER A 416 18.70 -7.22 15.89
N THR A 417 17.75 -8.16 15.76
CA THR A 417 18.07 -9.53 15.33
C THR A 417 17.93 -9.67 13.81
N THR A 418 18.95 -10.24 13.16
CA THR A 418 18.93 -10.60 11.73
C THR A 418 18.13 -11.88 11.45
N GLU A 419 17.63 -12.52 12.51
CA GLU A 419 16.95 -13.81 12.43
C GLU A 419 15.54 -13.71 11.87
N SER A 420 15.26 -14.57 10.90
CA SER A 420 13.93 -14.66 10.29
C SER A 420 12.87 -15.12 11.30
N ARG A 421 11.79 -14.34 11.40
CA ARG A 421 10.58 -14.70 12.16
C ARG A 421 9.98 -16.04 11.70
N LEU A 422 10.05 -16.32 10.39
CA LEU A 422 9.62 -17.60 9.82
C LEU A 422 10.51 -18.75 10.34
N ALA A 423 11.84 -18.56 10.39
CA ALA A 423 12.78 -19.57 10.87
C ALA A 423 12.49 -19.99 12.32
N LYS A 424 12.09 -19.05 13.19
CA LYS A 424 11.68 -19.38 14.57
C LYS A 424 10.52 -20.38 14.61
N SER A 425 9.56 -20.29 13.69
CA SER A 425 8.48 -21.28 13.60
C SER A 425 8.94 -22.65 13.12
N ILE A 426 10.01 -22.71 12.33
CA ILE A 426 10.64 -23.97 11.90
C ILE A 426 11.31 -24.62 13.12
N VAL A 427 12.09 -23.86 13.89
CA VAL A 427 12.73 -24.33 15.13
C VAL A 427 11.70 -24.90 16.11
N VAL A 428 10.59 -24.18 16.34
CA VAL A 428 9.52 -24.67 17.23
C VAL A 428 8.89 -25.96 16.69
N LYS A 429 8.65 -26.04 15.37
CA LYS A 429 8.11 -27.25 14.73
C LYS A 429 9.03 -28.45 14.88
N GLU A 430 10.33 -28.26 14.63
CA GLU A 430 11.35 -29.32 14.75
C GLU A 430 11.53 -29.79 16.19
N ALA A 431 11.34 -28.91 17.17
CA ALA A 431 11.30 -29.26 18.58
C ALA A 431 10.00 -29.99 19.00
N GLY A 432 9.05 -30.17 18.08
CA GLY A 432 7.78 -30.89 18.29
C GLY A 432 6.62 -30.01 18.79
N GLY A 433 6.76 -28.68 18.72
CA GLY A 433 5.73 -27.73 19.12
C GLY A 433 4.52 -27.76 18.18
N THR A 434 3.33 -27.58 18.72
CA THR A 434 2.07 -27.60 17.94
C THR A 434 1.57 -26.22 17.53
N GLY A 435 2.19 -25.15 18.04
CA GLY A 435 1.90 -23.77 17.69
C GLY A 435 2.92 -22.81 18.29
N MET A 436 2.91 -21.56 17.83
CA MET A 436 3.85 -20.53 18.31
C MET A 436 3.15 -19.17 18.45
N ILE A 437 3.36 -18.51 19.58
CA ILE A 437 3.02 -17.08 19.75
C ILE A 437 4.35 -16.34 19.72
N LEU A 438 4.51 -15.41 18.76
CA LEU A 438 5.73 -14.63 18.63
C LEU A 438 5.49 -13.22 19.16
N ILE A 439 6.20 -12.84 20.22
CA ILE A 439 6.21 -11.48 20.75
C ILE A 439 7.22 -10.68 19.93
N ASP A 440 6.74 -9.75 19.11
CA ASP A 440 7.57 -8.81 18.37
C ASP A 440 7.82 -7.58 19.25
N GLU A 441 9.05 -7.44 19.77
CA GLU A 441 9.40 -6.37 20.71
C GLU A 441 9.41 -4.99 20.03
N ALA A 442 9.58 -4.95 18.70
CA ALA A 442 9.49 -3.74 17.88
C ALA A 442 8.04 -3.39 17.47
N ASP A 443 7.10 -4.29 17.71
CA ASP A 443 5.67 -4.16 17.40
C ASP A 443 5.39 -3.65 15.97
N LYS A 444 6.01 -4.30 14.98
CA LYS A 444 5.91 -3.85 13.57
C LYS A 444 4.57 -4.16 12.91
N ASP A 445 3.69 -4.94 13.57
CA ASP A 445 2.37 -5.40 13.10
C ASP A 445 2.37 -5.99 11.66
N VAL A 446 3.47 -6.63 11.27
CA VAL A 446 3.64 -7.23 9.94
C VAL A 446 3.15 -8.67 9.95
N ALA A 447 2.12 -8.96 9.14
CA ALA A 447 1.65 -10.33 8.95
C ALA A 447 2.60 -11.12 8.04
N ILE A 448 3.04 -12.30 8.49
CA ILE A 448 3.96 -13.17 7.75
C ILE A 448 3.47 -14.62 7.74
N PRO A 449 3.94 -15.47 6.82
CA PRO A 449 3.67 -16.90 6.88
C PRO A 449 4.47 -17.59 7.98
N PHE A 450 3.94 -18.73 8.45
CA PHE A 450 4.61 -19.63 9.39
C PHE A 450 4.38 -21.09 8.97
N VAL A 451 5.22 -22.02 9.45
CA VAL A 451 5.12 -23.46 9.11
C VAL A 451 4.25 -24.29 10.06
N ILE A 452 3.69 -23.64 11.09
CA ILE A 452 2.77 -24.16 12.11
C ILE A 452 1.73 -23.08 12.47
N PRO A 453 0.64 -23.40 13.20
CA PRO A 453 -0.29 -22.38 13.70
C PRO A 453 0.46 -21.33 14.51
N SER A 454 0.40 -20.07 14.10
CA SER A 454 1.19 -19.02 14.74
C SER A 454 0.60 -17.63 14.55
N ALA A 455 0.88 -16.75 15.49
CA ALA A 455 0.48 -15.34 15.45
C ALA A 455 1.55 -14.45 16.11
N ILE A 456 1.73 -13.25 15.56
CA ILE A 456 2.60 -12.22 16.09
C ILE A 456 1.78 -11.28 16.97
N VAL A 457 2.30 -10.94 18.14
CA VAL A 457 1.69 -9.95 19.04
C VAL A 457 2.74 -8.92 19.47
N GLY A 458 2.30 -7.69 19.70
CA GLY A 458 3.14 -6.65 20.28
C GLY A 458 3.50 -6.94 21.75
N LYS A 459 4.44 -6.15 22.28
CA LYS A 459 4.99 -6.32 23.62
C LYS A 459 3.91 -6.32 24.72
N GLU A 460 2.95 -5.38 24.68
CA GLU A 460 1.92 -5.28 25.71
C GLU A 460 1.04 -6.54 25.80
N ILE A 461 0.62 -7.07 24.65
CA ILE A 461 -0.16 -8.32 24.58
C ILE A 461 0.71 -9.50 24.98
N GLY A 462 1.97 -9.53 24.53
CA GLY A 462 2.95 -10.54 24.91
C GLY A 462 3.15 -10.64 26.43
N ASP A 463 3.28 -9.51 27.11
CA ASP A 463 3.44 -9.45 28.57
C ASP A 463 2.19 -9.96 29.31
N LYS A 464 0.98 -9.68 28.79
CA LYS A 464 -0.27 -10.25 29.31
C LYS A 464 -0.30 -11.78 29.17
N ILE A 465 0.12 -12.30 28.01
CA ILE A 465 0.19 -13.75 27.76
C ILE A 465 1.23 -14.41 28.68
N LEU A 466 2.42 -13.82 28.84
CA LEU A 466 3.45 -14.32 29.76
C LEU A 466 2.97 -14.28 31.21
N SER A 467 2.27 -13.22 31.62
CA SER A 467 1.65 -13.12 32.95
C SER A 467 0.63 -14.24 33.20
N TYR A 468 -0.24 -14.53 32.22
CA TYR A 468 -1.18 -15.65 32.29
C TYR A 468 -0.46 -17.00 32.50
N ILE A 469 0.63 -17.24 31.76
CA ILE A 469 1.42 -18.48 31.87
C ILE A 469 1.97 -18.65 33.29
N ASN A 470 2.53 -17.58 33.87
CA ASN A 470 3.17 -17.62 35.19
C ASN A 470 2.17 -17.80 36.35
N HIS A 471 0.94 -17.31 36.21
CA HIS A 471 -0.08 -17.35 37.26
C HIS A 471 -1.09 -18.51 37.12
N THR A 472 -0.96 -19.35 36.09
CA THR A 472 -1.89 -20.44 35.83
C THR A 472 -1.20 -21.79 35.95
N ARG A 473 -1.74 -22.71 36.76
CA ARG A 473 -1.13 -24.03 37.00
C ARG A 473 -1.06 -24.92 35.74
N LYS A 474 -2.04 -24.81 34.85
CA LYS A 474 -2.14 -25.57 33.58
C LYS A 474 -2.54 -24.61 32.45
N PRO A 475 -1.64 -23.73 32.01
CA PRO A 475 -1.98 -22.71 31.01
C PRO A 475 -2.18 -23.40 29.66
N ILE A 476 -3.28 -23.10 28.99
CA ILE A 476 -3.59 -23.61 27.65
C ILE A 476 -3.86 -22.46 26.68
N SER A 477 -3.60 -22.70 25.40
CA SER A 477 -3.89 -21.75 24.32
C SER A 477 -4.37 -22.47 23.06
N LYS A 478 -5.19 -21.78 22.28
CA LYS A 478 -5.58 -22.16 20.93
C LYS A 478 -5.39 -20.99 19.99
N ILE A 479 -4.61 -21.22 18.94
CA ILE A 479 -4.36 -20.26 17.85
C ILE A 479 -5.24 -20.67 16.67
N PHE A 480 -6.03 -19.72 16.17
CA PHE A 480 -6.89 -19.93 15.02
C PHE A 480 -6.14 -19.65 13.71
N PRO A 481 -6.57 -20.21 12.57
CA PRO A 481 -6.04 -19.81 11.28
C PRO A 481 -6.23 -18.32 11.03
N ALA A 482 -5.27 -17.73 10.31
CA ALA A 482 -5.37 -16.36 9.85
C ALA A 482 -6.64 -16.12 9.02
N LYS A 483 -7.22 -14.93 9.19
CA LYS A 483 -8.38 -14.44 8.45
C LYS A 483 -8.09 -13.05 7.88
N THR A 484 -8.75 -12.72 6.77
CA THR A 484 -8.74 -11.36 6.24
C THR A 484 -9.80 -10.53 6.97
N LEU A 485 -9.37 -9.45 7.62
CA LEU A 485 -10.26 -8.45 8.22
C LEU A 485 -10.28 -7.20 7.34
N LEU A 486 -11.47 -6.74 6.96
CA LEU A 486 -11.67 -5.50 6.20
C LEU A 486 -12.37 -4.47 7.08
N GLY A 487 -12.11 -3.19 6.83
CA GLY A 487 -12.64 -2.07 7.61
C GLY A 487 -11.88 -1.82 8.92
N SER A 488 -10.61 -2.26 9.01
CA SER A 488 -9.76 -1.96 10.17
C SER A 488 -9.51 -0.46 10.29
N GLN A 489 -9.48 0.05 11.52
CA GLN A 489 -9.31 1.48 11.83
C GLN A 489 -8.36 1.65 13.03
N PRO A 490 -7.55 2.73 13.06
CA PRO A 490 -7.47 3.81 12.07
C PRO A 490 -6.80 3.36 10.75
N ALA A 491 -7.24 3.92 9.62
CA ALA A 491 -6.65 3.64 8.30
C ALA A 491 -6.73 4.85 7.34
N PRO A 492 -5.60 5.28 6.73
CA PRO A 492 -4.28 4.67 6.82
C PRO A 492 -3.56 5.08 8.10
N ARG A 493 -2.74 4.18 8.64
CA ARG A 493 -1.75 4.48 9.68
C ARG A 493 -0.35 4.27 9.12
N VAL A 494 0.61 5.13 9.45
CA VAL A 494 2.00 4.96 8.99
C VAL A 494 2.57 3.74 9.68
N ALA A 495 3.15 2.82 8.91
CA ALA A 495 3.69 1.57 9.43
C ALA A 495 4.91 1.84 10.32
N ALA A 496 5.04 1.09 11.42
CA ALA A 496 6.13 1.25 12.39
C ALA A 496 7.52 1.17 11.75
N PHE A 497 7.70 0.25 10.80
CA PHE A 497 8.95 0.06 10.08
C PHE A 497 9.26 1.17 9.06
N SER A 498 8.30 2.02 8.68
CA SER A 498 8.56 3.01 7.64
C SER A 498 9.61 4.02 8.14
N SER A 499 10.77 4.09 7.48
CA SER A 499 11.83 5.04 7.83
C SER A 499 11.33 6.49 7.86
N LYS A 500 11.86 7.26 8.81
CA LYS A 500 11.34 8.59 9.16
C LYS A 500 12.39 9.67 8.93
N GLY A 501 11.94 10.87 8.56
CA GLY A 501 12.79 12.05 8.52
C GLY A 501 13.34 12.46 9.90
N PRO A 502 14.16 13.51 9.97
CA PRO A 502 14.53 14.43 8.88
C PRO A 502 15.47 13.79 7.84
N ASN A 503 15.64 14.47 6.71
CA ASN A 503 16.73 14.20 5.78
C ASN A 503 18.08 14.46 6.47
N ALA A 504 18.93 13.44 6.55
CA ALA A 504 20.20 13.52 7.27
C ALA A 504 21.28 14.33 6.52
N LEU A 505 21.19 14.42 5.19
CA LEU A 505 22.16 15.13 4.34
C LEU A 505 21.79 16.61 4.19
N THR A 506 20.52 16.88 3.92
CA THR A 506 20.02 18.25 3.73
C THR A 506 18.70 18.42 4.48
N PRO A 507 18.74 18.73 5.79
CA PRO A 507 17.55 18.86 6.63
C PRO A 507 16.51 19.88 6.13
N GLU A 508 16.90 20.83 5.28
CA GLU A 508 16.05 21.82 4.60
C GLU A 508 15.15 21.21 3.52
N ILE A 509 15.39 19.96 3.12
CA ILE A 509 14.57 19.20 2.18
C ILE A 509 13.80 18.12 2.96
N LEU A 510 12.47 18.21 2.95
CA LEU A 510 11.61 17.26 3.67
C LEU A 510 11.73 15.86 3.06
N LYS A 511 11.92 14.85 3.92
CA LYS A 511 11.74 13.43 3.59
C LYS A 511 10.98 12.71 4.71
N PRO A 512 10.15 11.69 4.40
CA PRO A 512 9.71 11.28 3.05
C PRO A 512 8.91 12.39 2.34
N ASP A 513 8.66 12.24 1.05
CA ASP A 513 7.84 13.21 0.29
C ASP A 513 6.34 12.91 0.43
N ILE A 514 5.97 11.63 0.48
CA ILE A 514 4.58 11.17 0.54
C ILE A 514 4.47 9.79 1.20
N THR A 515 3.28 9.39 1.63
CA THR A 515 2.99 8.00 2.04
C THR A 515 1.92 7.33 1.17
N ALA A 516 2.02 6.02 1.01
CA ALA A 516 1.09 5.19 0.25
C ALA A 516 0.95 3.77 0.86
N PRO A 517 0.01 2.94 0.41
CA PRO A 517 -0.16 1.59 0.93
C PRO A 517 1.11 0.74 0.77
N GLY A 518 1.71 0.32 1.88
CA GLY A 518 2.91 -0.51 1.91
C GLY A 518 2.86 -1.65 2.94
N LEU A 519 1.81 -1.74 3.75
CA LEU A 519 1.60 -2.83 4.70
C LEU A 519 0.59 -3.83 4.14
N ASN A 520 0.94 -5.13 4.16
CA ASN A 520 0.05 -6.24 3.86
C ASN A 520 -0.54 -6.20 2.43
N ILE A 521 0.33 -5.93 1.44
CA ILE A 521 0.00 -5.75 0.02
C ILE A 521 0.09 -7.09 -0.73
N LEU A 522 -1.01 -7.47 -1.38
CA LEU A 522 -1.08 -8.64 -2.26
C LEU A 522 -0.71 -8.23 -3.69
N ALA A 523 0.25 -8.94 -4.30
CA ALA A 523 0.59 -8.79 -5.71
C ALA A 523 1.11 -10.10 -6.31
N ALA A 524 1.51 -10.07 -7.59
CA ALA A 524 2.10 -11.24 -8.25
C ALA A 524 3.41 -11.66 -7.57
N TRP A 525 3.75 -12.94 -7.68
CA TRP A 525 4.94 -13.51 -7.06
C TRP A 525 5.64 -14.51 -7.96
N SER A 526 6.95 -14.65 -7.82
CA SER A 526 7.71 -15.69 -8.52
C SER A 526 7.41 -17.07 -7.93
N PRO A 527 6.89 -18.02 -8.73
CA PRO A 527 6.68 -19.40 -8.29
C PRO A 527 7.98 -20.13 -7.95
N ALA A 528 9.15 -19.63 -8.37
CA ALA A 528 10.45 -20.22 -8.07
C ALA A 528 10.71 -20.29 -6.54
N VAL A 529 10.20 -19.31 -5.78
CA VAL A 529 10.43 -19.21 -4.33
C VAL A 529 9.58 -20.20 -3.54
N SER A 530 8.29 -20.32 -3.89
CA SER A 530 7.31 -20.97 -3.00
C SER A 530 6.17 -21.67 -3.71
N ARG A 531 6.29 -21.91 -5.03
CA ARG A 531 5.24 -22.46 -5.91
C ARG A 531 3.90 -21.71 -5.79
N MET A 532 3.94 -20.43 -5.44
CA MET A 532 2.80 -19.53 -5.37
C MET A 532 2.87 -18.49 -6.48
N GLN A 533 1.72 -18.11 -7.02
CA GLN A 533 1.61 -17.10 -8.09
C GLN A 533 1.39 -15.68 -7.55
N SER A 534 1.03 -15.55 -6.28
CA SER A 534 0.82 -14.27 -5.60
C SER A 534 1.19 -14.35 -4.13
N ASN A 535 1.65 -13.23 -3.57
CA ASN A 535 2.15 -13.15 -2.21
C ASN A 535 1.72 -11.85 -1.51
N ILE A 536 1.66 -11.89 -0.19
CA ILE A 536 1.41 -10.72 0.66
C ILE A 536 2.74 -10.28 1.26
N LEU A 537 3.14 -9.04 1.00
CA LEU A 537 4.35 -8.44 1.54
C LEU A 537 4.08 -7.09 2.20
N SER A 538 5.00 -6.68 3.04
CA SER A 538 5.01 -5.39 3.72
C SER A 538 6.38 -4.74 3.57
N GLY A 539 6.39 -3.45 3.27
CA GLY A 539 7.60 -2.66 3.09
C GLY A 539 7.30 -1.35 2.37
N THR A 540 8.19 -0.37 2.51
CA THR A 540 8.20 0.83 1.66
C THR A 540 8.42 0.48 0.19
N SER A 541 9.03 -0.67 -0.08
CA SER A 541 9.10 -1.34 -1.39
C SER A 541 7.73 -1.62 -2.01
N MET A 542 6.66 -1.80 -1.23
CA MET A 542 5.30 -1.96 -1.77
C MET A 542 4.58 -0.61 -1.89
N ALA A 543 4.97 0.41 -1.12
CA ALA A 543 4.42 1.75 -1.22
C ALA A 543 4.95 2.51 -2.45
N CYS A 544 6.25 2.38 -2.75
CA CYS A 544 6.91 2.94 -3.93
C CYS A 544 6.12 2.68 -5.24
N PRO A 545 5.81 1.42 -5.61
CA PRO A 545 5.10 1.12 -6.84
C PRO A 545 3.64 1.63 -6.87
N HIS A 546 2.99 1.86 -5.72
CA HIS A 546 1.68 2.55 -5.72
C HIS A 546 1.84 4.01 -6.20
N VAL A 547 2.86 4.71 -5.73
CA VAL A 547 3.13 6.09 -6.19
C VAL A 547 3.65 6.09 -7.64
N THR A 548 4.42 5.08 -8.06
CA THR A 548 4.82 4.90 -9.47
C THR A 548 3.62 4.73 -10.39
N GLY A 549 2.64 3.89 -10.02
CA GLY A 549 1.41 3.71 -10.79
C GLY A 549 0.62 5.02 -10.92
N ILE A 550 0.51 5.77 -9.83
CA ILE A 550 -0.06 7.13 -9.79
C ILE A 550 0.66 8.08 -10.74
N ALA A 551 1.99 8.17 -10.64
CA ALA A 551 2.81 9.03 -11.47
C ALA A 551 2.67 8.67 -12.96
N THR A 552 2.51 7.38 -13.26
CA THR A 552 2.28 6.87 -14.62
C THR A 552 0.96 7.37 -15.20
N LEU A 553 -0.11 7.41 -14.39
CA LEU A 553 -1.39 7.98 -14.82
C LEU A 553 -1.26 9.49 -15.08
N ILE A 554 -0.55 10.22 -14.22
CA ILE A 554 -0.29 11.66 -14.42
C ILE A 554 0.50 11.87 -15.72
N LYS A 555 1.58 11.11 -15.96
CA LYS A 555 2.37 11.21 -17.19
C LYS A 555 1.57 10.83 -18.44
N ALA A 556 0.63 9.89 -18.32
CA ALA A 556 -0.27 9.53 -19.42
C ALA A 556 -1.19 10.71 -19.81
N VAL A 557 -1.74 11.42 -18.82
CA VAL A 557 -2.60 12.59 -19.02
C VAL A 557 -1.80 13.82 -19.44
N TYR A 558 -0.61 14.01 -18.87
CA TYR A 558 0.27 15.14 -19.13
C TYR A 558 1.68 14.69 -19.58
N PRO A 559 1.84 14.26 -20.84
CA PRO A 559 3.11 13.72 -21.32
C PRO A 559 4.28 14.71 -21.28
N SER A 560 4.01 16.01 -21.34
CA SER A 560 5.01 17.09 -21.33
C SER A 560 5.43 17.53 -19.93
N TRP A 561 4.75 17.08 -18.86
CA TRP A 561 5.14 17.48 -17.50
C TRP A 561 6.51 16.92 -17.13
N SER A 562 7.30 17.77 -16.47
CA SER A 562 8.59 17.43 -15.89
C SER A 562 8.42 16.44 -14.72
N PRO A 563 9.51 15.78 -14.29
CA PRO A 563 9.53 15.01 -13.05
C PRO A 563 9.04 15.82 -11.84
N ALA A 564 9.50 17.05 -11.71
CA ALA A 564 9.15 17.95 -10.60
C ALA A 564 7.67 18.33 -10.60
N ALA A 565 7.08 18.59 -11.77
CA ALA A 565 5.66 18.88 -11.92
C ALA A 565 4.77 17.70 -11.46
N ILE A 566 5.12 16.47 -11.88
CA ILE A 566 4.41 15.25 -11.47
C ILE A 566 4.54 15.04 -9.96
N LYS A 567 5.76 15.14 -9.42
CA LYS A 567 6.03 15.09 -7.98
C LYS A 567 5.22 16.13 -7.22
N SER A 568 5.15 17.36 -7.71
CA SER A 568 4.39 18.44 -7.09
C SER A 568 2.90 18.16 -7.05
N ALA A 569 2.32 17.69 -8.14
CA ALA A 569 0.90 17.33 -8.19
C ALA A 569 0.55 16.23 -7.17
N ILE A 570 1.42 15.23 -7.04
CA ILE A 570 1.28 14.14 -6.07
C ILE A 570 1.36 14.67 -4.63
N MET A 571 2.39 15.45 -4.31
CA MET A 571 2.62 15.98 -2.96
C MET A 571 1.52 16.96 -2.53
N THR A 572 1.18 17.94 -3.37
CA THR A 572 0.33 19.07 -2.96
C THR A 572 -1.15 18.72 -2.83
N THR A 573 -1.56 17.57 -3.38
CA THR A 573 -2.94 17.07 -3.34
C THR A 573 -3.16 15.94 -2.34
N ALA A 574 -2.10 15.52 -1.63
CA ALA A 574 -2.14 14.53 -0.58
C ALA A 574 -3.07 14.94 0.58
N THR A 575 -3.52 13.96 1.36
CA THR A 575 -4.36 14.15 2.54
C THR A 575 -3.63 13.75 3.81
N ILE A 576 -3.75 14.55 4.87
CA ILE A 576 -3.24 14.22 6.20
C ILE A 576 -4.30 13.55 7.08
N LEU A 577 -5.45 13.20 6.48
CA LEU A 577 -6.61 12.64 7.14
C LEU A 577 -6.84 11.19 6.72
N ASP A 578 -7.31 10.40 7.67
CA ASP A 578 -7.77 9.02 7.49
C ASP A 578 -9.19 8.95 6.89
N LYS A 579 -9.71 7.73 6.69
CA LYS A 579 -11.06 7.52 6.14
C LYS A 579 -12.18 8.06 7.04
N ASN A 580 -11.93 8.23 8.33
CA ASN A 580 -12.86 8.79 9.30
C ASN A 580 -12.66 10.30 9.52
N HIS A 581 -11.84 10.94 8.67
CA HIS A 581 -11.49 12.36 8.75
C HIS A 581 -10.70 12.75 10.02
N ASN A 582 -10.10 11.79 10.72
CA ASN A 582 -9.13 12.04 11.79
C ASN A 582 -7.72 12.19 11.20
N HIS A 583 -6.79 12.73 11.97
CA HIS A 583 -5.40 12.79 11.53
C HIS A 583 -4.78 11.40 11.44
N ILE A 584 -3.98 11.17 10.39
CA ILE A 584 -3.20 9.93 10.21
C ILE A 584 -2.36 9.67 11.46
N THR A 585 -2.43 8.45 11.97
CA THR A 585 -1.64 7.97 13.12
C THR A 585 -0.38 7.25 12.67
N VAL A 586 0.53 6.98 13.60
CA VAL A 586 1.78 6.24 13.38
C VAL A 586 1.83 5.05 14.32
N ASP A 587 2.10 3.88 13.77
CA ASP A 587 2.31 2.66 14.54
C ASP A 587 3.74 2.63 15.14
N PRO A 588 3.94 1.91 16.26
CA PRO A 588 2.92 1.27 17.09
C PRO A 588 2.27 2.24 18.09
N GLU A 589 2.80 3.46 18.24
CA GLU A 589 2.43 4.36 19.34
C GLU A 589 1.00 4.90 19.26
N GLY A 590 0.34 4.81 18.09
CA GLY A 590 -0.98 5.41 17.85
C GLY A 590 -0.97 6.94 17.90
N ARG A 591 0.21 7.57 17.94
CA ARG A 591 0.35 9.02 18.00
C ARG A 591 -0.08 9.66 16.68
N ARG A 592 -0.47 10.94 16.74
CA ARG A 592 -0.66 11.75 15.54
C ARG A 592 0.64 11.83 14.73
N GLY A 593 0.57 11.49 13.45
CA GLY A 593 1.69 11.62 12.52
C GLY A 593 2.01 13.06 12.19
N ASN A 594 3.25 13.28 11.77
CA ASN A 594 3.75 14.56 11.29
C ASN A 594 4.47 14.40 9.94
N ALA A 595 5.00 15.50 9.40
CA ALA A 595 5.60 15.51 8.07
C ALA A 595 6.85 14.61 7.94
N PHE A 596 7.56 14.28 9.02
CA PHE A 596 8.66 13.30 8.97
C PHE A 596 8.17 11.85 8.92
N ASP A 597 6.90 11.59 9.20
CA ASP A 597 6.32 10.24 9.12
C ASP A 597 5.72 9.97 7.73
N TYR A 598 5.06 10.97 7.13
CA TYR A 598 4.27 10.79 5.89
C TYR A 598 4.54 11.83 4.79
N GLY A 599 5.47 12.75 4.99
CA GLY A 599 5.74 13.84 4.05
C GLY A 599 4.55 14.80 3.93
N SER A 600 4.04 14.95 2.71
CA SER A 600 2.84 15.74 2.45
C SER A 600 1.53 15.07 2.85
N GLY A 601 1.55 13.77 3.17
CA GLY A 601 0.38 13.00 3.58
C GLY A 601 0.19 11.74 2.73
N PHE A 602 -0.98 11.13 2.84
CA PHE A 602 -1.38 9.97 2.05
C PHE A 602 -1.79 10.36 0.64
N ALA A 603 -1.28 9.62 -0.35
CA ALA A 603 -1.53 9.89 -1.77
C ALA A 603 -3.02 9.85 -2.13
N ASN A 604 -3.49 10.85 -2.88
CA ASN A 604 -4.89 10.99 -3.27
C ASN A 604 -5.04 10.98 -4.81
N PRO A 605 -5.30 9.80 -5.40
CA PRO A 605 -5.41 9.66 -6.85
C PRO A 605 -6.48 10.49 -7.53
N ARG A 606 -7.55 10.86 -6.81
CA ARG A 606 -8.67 11.62 -7.39
C ARG A 606 -8.33 13.09 -7.60
N ARG A 607 -7.38 13.63 -6.82
CA ARG A 607 -7.05 15.06 -6.82
C ARG A 607 -5.80 15.39 -7.63
N MET A 608 -4.89 14.43 -7.77
CA MET A 608 -3.59 14.65 -8.41
C MET A 608 -3.63 14.94 -9.92
N LEU A 609 -4.71 14.58 -10.62
CA LEU A 609 -4.86 14.87 -12.05
C LEU A 609 -5.36 16.29 -12.34
N ASP A 610 -5.89 16.98 -11.33
CA ASP A 610 -6.26 18.39 -11.39
C ASP A 610 -5.73 19.11 -10.14
N PRO A 611 -4.40 19.24 -10.00
CA PRO A 611 -3.80 19.85 -8.82
C PRO A 611 -4.06 21.36 -8.76
N GLY A 612 -4.41 21.99 -9.87
CA GLY A 612 -4.59 23.44 -9.99
C GLY A 612 -3.26 24.19 -10.13
N LEU A 613 -2.36 24.08 -9.15
CA LEU A 613 -1.02 24.66 -9.20
C LEU A 613 0.05 23.57 -8.98
N ILE A 614 1.22 23.78 -9.59
CA ILE A 614 2.41 22.96 -9.36
C ILE A 614 3.63 23.83 -9.05
N TYR A 615 4.55 23.27 -8.28
CA TYR A 615 5.90 23.77 -8.03
C TYR A 615 6.81 23.02 -8.99
N ASP A 616 7.13 23.66 -10.11
CA ASP A 616 7.98 23.06 -11.13
C ASP A 616 9.46 23.37 -10.87
N ALA A 617 10.34 22.49 -11.32
CA ALA A 617 11.78 22.65 -11.23
C ALA A 617 12.45 22.01 -12.44
N GLU A 618 13.51 22.65 -12.92
CA GLU A 618 14.32 22.24 -14.05
C GLU A 618 15.70 21.75 -13.57
N PRO A 619 16.48 21.04 -14.41
CA PRO A 619 17.80 20.53 -14.00
C PRO A 619 18.75 21.61 -13.46
N VAL A 620 18.63 22.84 -13.99
CA VAL A 620 19.39 24.01 -13.52
C VAL A 620 19.07 24.40 -12.07
N ASP A 621 17.86 24.14 -11.59
CA ASP A 621 17.49 24.41 -10.19
C ASP A 621 18.17 23.43 -9.24
N TYR A 622 18.31 22.16 -9.64
CA TYR A 622 19.04 21.16 -8.85
C TYR A 622 20.53 21.46 -8.81
N LYS A 623 21.11 21.97 -9.89
CA LYS A 623 22.47 22.51 -9.87
C LYS A 623 22.61 23.68 -8.90
N ALA A 624 21.72 24.67 -8.95
CA ALA A 624 21.74 25.80 -8.03
C ALA A 624 21.60 25.36 -6.56
N PHE A 625 20.83 24.29 -6.31
CA PHE A 625 20.76 23.60 -5.03
C PHE A 625 22.09 22.97 -4.62
N LEU A 626 22.76 22.22 -5.51
CA LEU A 626 24.07 21.61 -5.21
C LEU A 626 25.12 22.67 -4.85
N CYS A 627 25.16 23.79 -5.57
CA CYS A 627 26.00 24.94 -5.19
C CYS A 627 25.71 25.44 -3.77
N SER A 628 24.43 25.50 -3.37
CA SER A 628 24.03 26.02 -2.05
C SER A 628 24.41 25.14 -0.87
N ILE A 629 24.76 23.88 -1.13
CA ILE A 629 25.20 22.92 -0.10
C ILE A 629 26.70 22.60 -0.18
N GLY A 630 27.46 23.33 -1.00
CA GLY A 630 28.93 23.32 -0.99
C GLY A 630 29.63 22.50 -2.07
N TYR A 631 28.93 22.01 -3.10
CA TYR A 631 29.60 21.42 -4.27
C TYR A 631 30.33 22.50 -5.07
N ASP A 632 31.60 22.25 -5.40
CA ASP A 632 32.43 23.19 -6.16
C ASP A 632 32.15 23.14 -7.67
N GLU A 633 32.54 24.21 -8.38
CA GLU A 633 32.30 24.33 -9.82
C GLU A 633 32.97 23.20 -10.63
N LYS A 634 34.14 22.73 -10.18
CA LYS A 634 34.88 21.66 -10.83
C LYS A 634 34.08 20.35 -10.81
N SER A 635 33.54 19.97 -9.66
CA SER A 635 32.72 18.77 -9.51
C SER A 635 31.41 18.92 -10.26
N LEU A 636 30.79 20.11 -10.21
CA LEU A 636 29.55 20.38 -10.93
C LEU A 636 29.71 20.26 -12.44
N HIS A 637 30.78 20.83 -13.03
CA HIS A 637 31.06 20.68 -14.46
C HIS A 637 31.12 19.20 -14.90
N LEU A 638 31.70 18.34 -14.06
CA LEU A 638 31.76 16.90 -14.33
C LEU A 638 30.39 16.24 -14.22
N ILE A 639 29.57 16.64 -13.24
CA ILE A 639 28.23 16.09 -12.99
C ILE A 639 27.24 16.51 -14.09
N THR A 640 27.24 17.78 -14.47
CA THR A 640 26.25 18.35 -15.40
C THR A 640 26.69 18.29 -16.85
N GLY A 641 28.00 18.12 -17.11
CA GLY A 641 28.56 18.04 -18.46
C GLY A 641 28.59 19.37 -19.21
N ASP A 642 28.42 20.50 -18.52
CA ASP A 642 28.45 21.85 -19.08
C ASP A 642 29.38 22.78 -18.26
N ASN A 643 29.65 23.98 -18.78
CA ASN A 643 30.51 25.01 -18.14
C ASN A 643 29.73 25.77 -17.04
N SER A 644 29.12 25.00 -16.17
CA SER A 644 28.22 25.41 -15.11
C SER A 644 28.88 26.11 -13.92
N SER A 645 28.80 27.45 -13.84
CA SER A 645 29.23 28.20 -12.65
C SER A 645 28.20 28.24 -11.52
N CYS A 646 28.66 28.50 -10.29
CA CYS A 646 27.82 28.69 -9.10
C CYS A 646 27.35 30.14 -8.88
N ASN A 647 27.41 30.98 -9.92
CA ASN A 647 27.03 32.40 -9.84
C ASN A 647 25.54 32.62 -9.48
N GLN A 648 24.70 31.60 -9.63
CA GLN A 648 23.26 31.63 -9.31
C GLN A 648 22.92 30.66 -8.16
N ALA A 649 23.86 30.40 -7.25
CA ALA A 649 23.62 29.56 -6.09
C ALA A 649 22.40 30.02 -5.29
N LEU A 650 21.61 29.06 -4.81
CA LEU A 650 20.53 29.37 -3.89
C LEU A 650 21.10 29.89 -2.56
N ILE A 651 20.41 30.85 -1.92
CA ILE A 651 20.81 31.39 -0.61
C ILE A 651 20.91 30.25 0.43
N THR A 652 19.97 29.31 0.36
CA THR A 652 19.97 28.08 1.15
C THR A 652 19.31 26.97 0.35
N ALA A 653 19.57 25.72 0.73
CA ALA A 653 18.86 24.55 0.20
C ALA A 653 17.33 24.68 0.28
N SER A 654 16.81 25.37 1.31
CA SER A 654 15.36 25.61 1.50
C SER A 654 14.75 26.45 0.37
N ALA A 655 15.56 27.22 -0.37
CA ALA A 655 15.09 28.05 -1.47
C ALA A 655 14.81 27.28 -2.77
N LEU A 656 15.15 25.99 -2.85
CA LEU A 656 14.76 25.13 -3.98
C LEU A 656 13.24 25.19 -4.14
N ASN A 657 12.74 25.27 -5.38
CA ASN A 657 11.29 25.39 -5.64
C ASN A 657 10.54 24.08 -5.39
N TYR A 658 10.51 23.68 -4.12
CA TYR A 658 10.06 22.38 -3.65
C TYR A 658 8.63 22.49 -3.07
N PRO A 659 7.78 21.45 -3.21
CA PRO A 659 6.40 21.46 -2.70
C PRO A 659 6.24 21.44 -1.17
N SER A 660 7.33 21.60 -0.41
CA SER A 660 7.36 21.76 1.04
C SER A 660 8.37 22.85 1.43
N ILE A 661 8.26 23.37 2.64
CA ILE A 661 9.21 24.33 3.20
C ILE A 661 9.72 23.79 4.53
N THR A 662 11.01 23.47 4.58
CA THR A 662 11.69 23.07 5.81
C THR A 662 12.77 24.09 6.16
N VAL A 663 12.80 24.53 7.41
CA VAL A 663 13.83 25.41 7.99
C VAL A 663 14.40 24.71 9.21
N SER A 664 15.59 24.14 9.06
CA SER A 664 16.26 23.29 10.04
C SER A 664 16.87 24.07 11.21
N ASN A 665 17.29 25.31 10.95
CA ASN A 665 17.87 26.22 11.92
C ASN A 665 17.33 27.65 11.72
N LEU A 666 16.16 27.94 12.28
CA LEU A 666 15.58 29.28 12.27
C LEU A 666 16.10 30.09 13.46
N LYS A 667 16.88 31.14 13.19
CA LYS A 667 17.42 32.04 14.23
C LYS A 667 16.34 33.01 14.75
N ASP A 668 16.14 34.13 14.04
CA ASP A 668 15.11 35.12 14.34
C ASP A 668 13.98 35.06 13.31
N ASP A 669 14.35 35.26 12.04
CA ASP A 669 13.45 35.20 10.90
C ASP A 669 14.13 34.59 9.66
N PHE A 670 13.31 34.11 8.73
CA PHE A 670 13.75 33.57 7.45
C PHE A 670 12.66 33.76 6.41
N SER A 671 13.04 34.18 5.21
CA SER A 671 12.12 34.33 4.09
C SER A 671 12.51 33.43 2.95
N VAL A 672 11.52 32.75 2.36
CA VAL A 672 11.74 31.88 1.22
C VAL A 672 10.73 32.17 0.13
N THR A 673 11.20 32.26 -1.11
CA THR A 673 10.35 32.48 -2.28
C THR A 673 10.07 31.15 -2.96
N ARG A 674 8.83 30.99 -3.45
CA ARG A 674 8.38 29.87 -4.26
C ARG A 674 7.71 30.38 -5.52
N THR A 675 7.82 29.59 -6.57
CA THR A 675 7.19 29.85 -7.87
C THR A 675 6.17 28.75 -8.13
N VAL A 676 4.92 29.15 -8.39
CA VAL A 676 3.86 28.20 -8.75
C VAL A 676 3.38 28.47 -10.16
N THR A 677 3.18 27.40 -10.91
CA THR A 677 2.65 27.41 -12.28
C THR A 677 1.19 26.97 -12.24
N ASN A 678 0.30 27.73 -12.88
CA ASN A 678 -1.10 27.34 -13.04
C ASN A 678 -1.24 26.25 -14.10
N VAL A 679 -1.68 25.07 -13.69
CA VAL A 679 -2.03 23.95 -14.58
C VAL A 679 -3.52 23.59 -14.52
N GLY A 680 -4.29 24.37 -13.77
CA GLY A 680 -5.75 24.27 -13.71
C GLY A 680 -6.42 25.22 -14.71
N LYS A 681 -7.65 25.61 -14.38
CA LYS A 681 -8.46 26.50 -15.22
C LYS A 681 -7.82 27.90 -15.34
N PRO A 682 -7.86 28.54 -16.52
CA PRO A 682 -7.57 29.95 -16.68
C PRO A 682 -8.50 30.83 -15.82
N ARG A 683 -8.09 32.08 -15.57
CA ARG A 683 -8.85 33.05 -14.75
C ARG A 683 -9.18 32.52 -13.35
N SER A 684 -8.20 31.89 -12.71
CA SER A 684 -8.34 31.34 -11.36
C SER A 684 -7.74 32.25 -10.29
N LEU A 685 -8.43 32.37 -9.16
CA LEU A 685 -7.96 33.05 -7.95
C LEU A 685 -7.69 32.02 -6.86
N TYR A 686 -6.51 32.09 -6.26
CA TYR A 686 -6.13 31.33 -5.08
C TYR A 686 -5.91 32.27 -3.89
N LYS A 687 -6.45 31.92 -2.73
CA LYS A 687 -6.22 32.60 -1.45
C LYS A 687 -5.34 31.74 -0.56
N VAL A 688 -4.39 32.35 0.12
CA VAL A 688 -3.53 31.64 1.07
C VAL A 688 -4.28 31.33 2.37
N PHE A 689 -4.07 30.13 2.88
CA PHE A 689 -4.42 29.71 4.23
C PHE A 689 -3.17 29.13 4.88
N VAL A 690 -2.91 29.47 6.14
CA VAL A 690 -1.71 29.01 6.85
C VAL A 690 -2.11 28.43 8.20
N SER A 691 -1.63 27.24 8.48
CA SER A 691 -1.57 26.65 9.81
C SER A 691 -0.13 26.73 10.29
N SER A 692 0.18 27.74 11.09
CA SER A 692 1.55 28.01 11.51
C SER A 692 2.10 26.91 12.44
N PRO A 693 3.37 26.51 12.29
CA PRO A 693 4.04 25.70 13.29
C PRO A 693 4.01 26.37 14.67
N VAL A 694 3.83 25.58 15.74
CA VAL A 694 3.77 26.09 17.12
C VAL A 694 5.02 26.92 17.44
N GLY A 695 4.85 28.15 17.93
CA GLY A 695 5.94 29.07 18.27
C GLY A 695 6.50 29.87 17.08
N ILE A 696 6.00 29.67 15.87
CA ILE A 696 6.45 30.37 14.65
C ILE A 696 5.29 31.18 14.08
N ASN A 697 5.52 32.46 13.79
CA ASN A 697 4.61 33.27 13.00
C ASN A 697 4.95 33.13 11.52
N VAL A 698 3.94 32.85 10.67
CA VAL A 698 4.13 32.62 9.24
C VAL A 698 3.26 33.60 8.46
N THR A 699 3.89 34.43 7.64
CA THR A 699 3.21 35.39 6.76
C THR A 699 3.56 35.10 5.30
N VAL A 700 2.60 35.36 4.39
CA VAL A 700 2.75 35.05 2.97
C VAL A 700 2.38 36.27 2.13
N MET A 701 3.24 36.62 1.18
CA MET A 701 3.06 37.77 0.29
C MET A 701 3.31 37.38 -1.19
N PRO A 702 2.39 37.69 -2.12
CA PRO A 702 1.06 38.26 -1.89
C PRO A 702 0.11 37.26 -1.21
N ARG A 703 -0.99 37.72 -0.60
CA ARG A 703 -2.00 36.84 0.03
C ARG A 703 -2.97 36.18 -0.97
N LYS A 704 -2.90 36.60 -2.24
CA LYS A 704 -3.75 36.16 -3.35
C LYS A 704 -2.90 35.98 -4.60
N LEU A 705 -3.12 34.90 -5.33
CA LEU A 705 -2.52 34.67 -6.65
C LEU A 705 -3.64 34.66 -7.70
N ILE A 706 -3.49 35.48 -8.73
CA ILE A 706 -4.46 35.64 -9.81
C ILE A 706 -3.80 35.19 -11.10
N PHE A 707 -4.28 34.09 -11.65
CA PHE A 707 -3.78 33.54 -12.91
C PHE A 707 -4.79 33.79 -14.02
N SER A 708 -4.35 34.45 -15.08
CA SER A 708 -5.14 34.72 -16.29
C SER A 708 -5.13 33.51 -17.22
N ASN A 709 -3.99 32.82 -17.34
CA ASN A 709 -3.75 31.78 -18.35
C ASN A 709 -3.25 30.47 -17.72
N TYR A 710 -3.39 29.37 -18.47
CA TYR A 710 -2.67 28.12 -18.21
C TYR A 710 -1.17 28.33 -18.47
N GLY A 711 -0.30 27.71 -17.66
CA GLY A 711 1.15 27.83 -17.73
C GLY A 711 1.73 29.11 -17.13
N GLN A 712 0.89 30.05 -16.67
CA GLN A 712 1.37 31.28 -16.04
C GLN A 712 2.06 30.95 -14.70
N LYS A 713 3.28 31.48 -14.52
CA LYS A 713 4.08 31.37 -13.30
C LYS A 713 3.88 32.62 -12.42
N ILE A 714 3.71 32.44 -11.11
CA ILE A 714 3.68 33.54 -10.14
C ILE A 714 4.51 33.18 -8.91
N ASN A 715 5.28 34.16 -8.44
CA ASN A 715 6.10 34.02 -7.24
C ASN A 715 5.32 34.47 -6.00
N PHE A 716 5.60 33.82 -4.87
CA PHE A 716 5.18 34.28 -3.56
C PHE A 716 6.30 34.02 -2.54
N THR A 717 6.35 34.85 -1.51
CA THR A 717 7.33 34.76 -0.44
C THR A 717 6.63 34.36 0.85
N VAL A 718 7.20 33.37 1.55
CA VAL A 718 6.81 32.94 2.89
C VAL A 718 7.85 33.45 3.86
N HIS A 719 7.42 34.25 4.83
CA HIS A 719 8.26 34.78 5.89
C HIS A 719 7.90 34.07 7.20
N LEU A 720 8.92 33.48 7.82
CA LEU A 720 8.83 32.75 9.07
C LEU A 720 9.58 33.54 10.14
N LYS A 721 8.94 33.81 11.27
CA LYS A 721 9.53 34.54 12.39
C LYS A 721 9.31 33.79 13.69
N VAL A 722 10.34 33.67 14.52
CA VAL A 722 10.21 33.10 15.86
C VAL A 722 9.31 34.00 16.69
N ALA A 723 8.22 33.44 17.21
CA ALA A 723 7.25 34.15 18.04
C ALA A 723 7.32 33.71 19.51
N ALA A 724 7.71 32.45 19.76
CA ALA A 724 7.96 31.93 21.08
C ALA A 724 9.02 30.81 21.04
N PRO A 725 9.79 30.61 22.13
CA PRO A 725 10.73 29.50 22.22
C PRO A 725 10.02 28.15 22.01
N SER A 726 10.61 27.27 21.22
CA SER A 726 10.04 25.96 20.95
C SER A 726 11.14 24.89 20.84
N LYS A 727 10.91 23.72 21.45
CA LYS A 727 11.88 22.61 21.39
C LYS A 727 11.64 21.72 20.17
N GLY A 728 12.72 21.41 19.46
CA GLY A 728 12.72 20.50 18.32
C GLY A 728 11.97 21.05 17.11
N TYR A 729 11.68 20.16 16.15
CA TYR A 729 10.90 20.51 14.97
C TYR A 729 9.43 20.68 15.28
N LYS A 730 8.83 21.70 14.66
CA LYS A 730 7.41 22.04 14.72
C LYS A 730 6.83 21.97 13.31
N PHE A 731 5.56 21.59 13.23
CA PHE A 731 4.91 21.23 11.99
C PHE A 731 3.67 22.09 11.76
N GLY A 732 3.47 22.47 10.51
CA GLY A 732 2.34 23.24 10.02
C GLY A 732 2.11 22.99 8.54
N TYR A 733 1.29 23.82 7.91
CA TYR A 733 1.10 23.76 6.45
C TYR A 733 0.66 25.11 5.89
N LEU A 734 0.99 25.33 4.63
CA LEU A 734 0.50 26.41 3.79
C LEU A 734 -0.44 25.81 2.74
N SER A 735 -1.55 26.47 2.45
CA SER A 735 -2.53 25.96 1.48
C SER A 735 -3.07 27.08 0.60
N TRP A 736 -2.88 26.97 -0.71
CA TRP A 736 -3.53 27.82 -1.70
C TRP A 736 -4.90 27.24 -2.03
N ARG A 737 -5.96 27.96 -1.68
CA ARG A 737 -7.35 27.52 -1.86
C ARG A 737 -8.05 28.33 -2.94
N SER A 738 -8.66 27.63 -3.89
CA SER A 738 -9.64 28.15 -4.83
C SER A 738 -11.00 27.46 -4.58
N ARG A 739 -12.02 27.74 -5.40
CA ARG A 739 -13.36 27.14 -5.24
C ARG A 739 -13.33 25.61 -5.26
N ASN A 740 -12.53 25.02 -6.15
CA ASN A 740 -12.49 23.58 -6.40
C ASN A 740 -11.11 22.94 -6.22
N SER A 741 -10.07 23.74 -5.93
CA SER A 741 -8.69 23.28 -5.88
C SER A 741 -8.04 23.73 -4.58
N GLN A 742 -7.24 22.85 -3.99
CA GLN A 742 -6.48 23.12 -2.77
C GLN A 742 -5.08 22.53 -2.91
N VAL A 743 -4.07 23.38 -2.89
CA VAL A 743 -2.65 23.04 -3.08
C VAL A 743 -1.96 23.24 -1.75
N THR A 744 -1.54 22.16 -1.09
CA THR A 744 -1.05 22.21 0.29
C THR A 744 0.43 21.82 0.36
N SER A 745 1.22 22.63 1.05
CA SER A 745 2.65 22.41 1.28
C SER A 745 2.92 22.30 2.78
N PRO A 746 3.59 21.23 3.26
CA PRO A 746 4.03 21.13 4.64
C PRO A 746 5.00 22.25 5.02
N LEU A 747 4.90 22.73 6.26
CA LEU A 747 5.86 23.62 6.89
C LEU A 747 6.53 22.86 8.04
N VAL A 748 7.85 22.80 8.04
CA VAL A 748 8.63 22.12 9.08
C VAL A 748 9.72 23.07 9.57
N VAL A 749 9.70 23.44 10.84
CA VAL A 749 10.57 24.50 11.36
C VAL A 749 11.16 24.07 12.70
N ARG A 750 12.47 24.25 12.87
CA ARG A 750 13.14 24.16 14.16
C ARG A 750 13.78 25.51 14.46
N ALA A 751 13.35 26.13 15.57
CA ALA A 751 13.98 27.34 16.08
C ALA A 751 15.30 27.01 16.80
N GLU A 752 16.30 27.87 16.64
CA GLU A 752 17.54 27.80 17.42
C GLU A 752 17.21 28.10 18.90
N PRO A 753 17.75 27.35 19.88
CA PRO A 753 17.63 27.73 21.27
C PRO A 753 18.30 29.10 21.47
N SER A 754 17.60 30.06 22.07
CA SER A 754 18.21 31.33 22.45
C SER A 754 19.31 31.09 23.49
N ASP A 755 20.55 31.50 23.21
CA ASP A 755 21.71 31.42 24.14
C ASP A 755 21.55 32.25 25.43
N THR A 756 20.39 32.84 25.67
CA THR A 756 20.04 33.53 26.92
C THR A 756 19.73 32.51 28.01
N GLY A 757 20.76 31.84 28.55
CA GLY A 757 20.58 30.87 29.63
C GLY A 757 21.84 30.18 30.19
N LEU A 758 23.05 30.61 29.84
CA LEU A 758 24.30 30.18 30.50
C LEU A 758 24.87 31.32 31.35
N MET A 759 24.10 31.72 32.37
CA MET A 759 24.61 32.37 33.58
C MET A 759 23.81 31.87 34.77
N SER A 760 24.26 30.76 35.36
CA SER A 760 24.06 30.40 36.76
C SER A 760 25.13 29.41 37.19
#